data_AF-A0A5J5FCI0-F1
#
_entry.id   AF-A0A5J5FCI0-F1
#
_cell.length_a   1.000
_cell.length_b   1.000
_cell.length_c   1.000
_cell.angle_alpha   90.00
_cell.angle_beta   90.00
_cell.angle_gamma   90.00
#
_symmetry.space_group_name_H-M   'P 1'
#
loop_
_entity.id
_entity.type
_entity.pdbx_description
1 polymer ?
#
loop_
_entity_poly.entity_id
_entity_poly.type
_entity_poly.pdbx_seq_one_letter_code
_entity_poly.pdbx_strand_id
1 'polypeptide(L)'
;MPTTCGIASCITGQSEQSNPVQPGTPIEESQHHSRGAQPGPPGLTPLLYLDSEARRMGFSSLAQAVLHQVSESSDLDHSALKDYTALLTTIVAQKKFNATIASYNKRFMRGVTQLLTDHSMKELDVLVAKPESRFNMKRFTPEHIKSFNPTLLQSAHQRYTPTLHAILHGILHKDNSRPAQDDSRRKQRPYDRDLVATAAICMLSYARHRESNGLQALVGYFLFASNTSKRTIEVLHRFGLSVSYETILKALRHNAEASRDQLRRVVKEGRFMISFDNMNFYRNVRDQRAHNRSHQVNYTAGFICVMDCDCGSGPDCECGALPERSIDHKAASLLSFKDFDIDSDAQMYLHNAADYLFGTVLKRHFASAMSKQKDPETRGPRYSVPDPPLAHIRVKQDRARILTFQTLDMDEASISGTIDILKALVQELGIDCEDVLDRKIMLHGDYLTVRNVTRAMFRRSVEPEPLMRFGWVEPIAGLFHLQMNVLKLIFGVFEGEAADPGSLKRFSTILRRKGVSKDIKDFHACDDFFRMVLEAYILAYYQHYAGLAYANQLNAHLKTSDWPAQIALAVRAGIDPFMVSRVRSVARESIDAAVGVRMEEERAKWEVLKAQRRLQRQNGQSLANLPRKDWKNIQSRLTADLGAGIRDIVKENAMLFLNCGLIYLDFHDACRGGFSGRVERCVKMFAILFAGGKHSNYAGECIHLVACLARMWKPEFKQAWLDYCLINPNSRPDIYCAIDRHGETVI
;
A
#
# COMPACT_ATOMS: atom_id res chain seq x y z
N MET A 1 32.65 45.48 24.91
CA MET A 1 33.99 45.96 25.29
C MET A 1 34.26 45.52 26.72
N PRO A 2 35.50 45.21 27.10
CA PRO A 2 36.54 44.66 26.23
C PRO A 2 37.41 43.60 26.95
N THR A 3 38.14 42.82 26.15
CA THR A 3 39.57 42.48 26.31
C THR A 3 39.87 41.49 25.17
N THR A 4 40.18 41.89 23.93
CA THR A 4 41.32 42.64 23.37
C THR A 4 42.71 42.17 23.80
N CYS A 5 43.58 42.14 22.78
CA CYS A 5 45.03 41.98 22.74
C CYS A 5 45.57 40.54 22.72
N GLY A 6 46.48 40.16 21.82
CA GLY A 6 47.18 40.94 20.80
C GLY A 6 48.57 40.35 20.48
N ILE A 7 48.97 40.56 19.23
CA ILE A 7 50.33 40.96 18.80
C ILE A 7 51.45 39.89 18.81
N ALA A 8 51.72 39.42 17.59
CA ALA A 8 52.98 39.46 16.83
C ALA A 8 54.37 39.31 17.52
N SER A 9 55.19 38.44 16.93
CA SER A 9 56.62 38.65 16.60
C SER A 9 57.07 37.50 15.68
N CYS A 10 57.42 37.67 14.41
CA CYS A 10 58.61 38.31 13.81
C CYS A 10 59.87 37.40 13.70
N ILE A 11 60.40 37.31 12.46
CA ILE A 11 61.85 37.36 12.09
C ILE A 11 62.61 36.00 12.26
N THR A 12 63.40 35.40 11.34
CA THR A 12 64.25 35.82 10.19
C THR A 12 64.84 34.62 9.42
N GLY A 13 65.35 34.87 8.19
CA GLY A 13 66.54 34.22 7.61
C GLY A 13 66.29 33.40 6.33
N GLN A 14 66.35 33.93 5.10
CA GLN A 14 67.55 34.19 4.24
C GLN A 14 68.51 32.99 4.10
N SER A 15 68.50 32.32 2.94
CA SER A 15 69.52 32.39 1.83
C SER A 15 70.70 31.43 2.09
N GLU A 16 71.27 30.61 1.20
CA GLU A 16 71.65 30.77 -0.21
C GLU A 16 72.34 29.44 -0.65
N GLN A 17 72.39 29.16 -1.97
CA GLN A 17 73.44 28.40 -2.72
C GLN A 17 73.68 26.90 -2.36
N SER A 18 74.01 25.94 -3.23
CA SER A 18 74.57 25.87 -4.59
C SER A 18 74.45 24.41 -5.11
N ASN A 19 74.34 24.24 -6.43
CA ASN A 19 74.64 23.00 -7.20
C ASN A 19 76.16 22.67 -7.10
N PRO A 20 76.71 21.47 -7.47
CA PRO A 20 76.35 20.68 -8.66
C PRO A 20 76.58 19.13 -8.57
N VAL A 21 76.48 18.47 -9.73
CA VAL A 21 77.27 17.31 -10.23
C VAL A 21 76.42 16.09 -10.65
N GLN A 22 76.30 15.92 -11.97
CA GLN A 22 76.12 14.66 -12.71
C GLN A 22 77.49 13.97 -12.90
N PRO A 23 77.64 12.64 -13.11
CA PRO A 23 77.28 12.01 -14.40
C PRO A 23 76.97 10.48 -14.39
N GLY A 24 76.50 9.96 -15.53
CA GLY A 24 76.71 8.54 -15.89
C GLY A 24 75.53 7.80 -16.55
N THR A 25 75.44 7.88 -17.88
CA THR A 25 75.04 6.75 -18.76
C THR A 25 76.27 5.82 -18.97
N PRO A 26 76.21 4.57 -19.49
CA PRO A 26 75.33 4.07 -20.58
C PRO A 26 74.91 2.57 -20.52
N ILE A 27 74.15 2.10 -21.52
CA ILE A 27 74.40 0.92 -22.39
C ILE A 27 73.09 0.33 -22.96
N GLU A 28 73.17 -0.03 -24.25
CA GLU A 28 72.16 -0.46 -25.22
C GLU A 28 71.85 -1.98 -25.24
N GLU A 29 70.97 -2.32 -26.22
CA GLU A 29 70.78 -3.60 -26.95
C GLU A 29 69.62 -4.50 -26.46
N SER A 30 68.50 -4.61 -27.20
CA SER A 30 68.21 -5.39 -28.44
C SER A 30 67.32 -6.60 -28.05
N GLN A 31 66.43 -7.25 -28.82
CA GLN A 31 65.74 -7.07 -30.10
C GLN A 31 64.61 -8.14 -30.16
N HIS A 32 63.69 -8.00 -31.13
CA HIS A 32 62.79 -9.03 -31.73
C HIS A 32 61.46 -9.40 -31.05
N HIS A 33 60.42 -9.87 -31.76
CA HIS A 33 59.75 -9.58 -33.05
C HIS A 33 58.66 -10.65 -33.22
N SER A 34 57.43 -10.28 -33.64
CA SER A 34 56.48 -11.13 -34.42
C SER A 34 55.17 -10.34 -34.68
N ARG A 35 54.90 -9.74 -35.86
CA ARG A 35 54.17 -10.27 -37.05
C ARG A 35 52.98 -11.17 -36.67
N GLY A 36 51.70 -10.87 -36.93
CA GLY A 36 50.92 -10.53 -38.15
C GLY A 36 49.65 -11.45 -38.11
N ALA A 37 48.46 -11.23 -38.66
CA ALA A 37 47.96 -10.36 -39.72
C ALA A 37 46.41 -10.18 -39.68
N GLN A 38 45.95 -9.26 -40.54
CA GLN A 38 44.64 -8.62 -40.84
C GLN A 38 43.29 -9.38 -40.81
N PRO A 39 42.18 -8.61 -40.84
CA PRO A 39 41.35 -8.55 -42.06
C PRO A 39 40.75 -7.17 -42.45
N GLY A 40 40.61 -6.93 -43.77
CA GLY A 40 39.44 -6.31 -44.45
C GLY A 40 39.30 -4.77 -44.55
N PRO A 41 39.13 -4.16 -45.76
CA PRO A 41 39.24 -2.72 -45.99
C PRO A 41 37.92 -1.90 -45.81
N PRO A 42 38.01 -0.61 -45.44
CA PRO A 42 36.87 0.32 -45.36
C PRO A 42 36.76 1.20 -46.63
N GLY A 43 35.58 1.22 -47.27
CA GLY A 43 35.13 2.20 -48.28
C GLY A 43 36.09 2.51 -49.45
N LEU A 44 35.88 1.92 -50.63
CA LEU A 44 36.75 2.02 -51.81
C LEU A 44 37.26 3.45 -52.08
N THR A 45 38.58 3.60 -52.06
CA THR A 45 39.29 4.85 -52.38
C THR A 45 39.33 5.10 -53.90
N PRO A 46 39.39 6.36 -54.37
CA PRO A 46 39.31 6.73 -55.80
C PRO A 46 40.31 6.03 -56.75
N LEU A 47 41.47 5.62 -56.23
CA LEU A 47 42.48 4.88 -57.00
C LEU A 47 42.08 3.43 -57.32
N LEU A 48 41.26 2.79 -56.47
CA LEU A 48 40.75 1.43 -56.72
C LEU A 48 39.56 1.44 -57.70
N TYR A 49 38.79 2.54 -57.75
CA TYR A 49 37.78 2.77 -58.77
C TYR A 49 38.41 2.98 -60.16
N LEU A 50 39.50 3.76 -60.23
CA LEU A 50 40.24 4.00 -61.47
C LEU A 50 40.98 2.75 -61.97
N ASP A 51 41.52 1.89 -61.08
CA ASP A 51 42.08 0.59 -61.48
C ASP A 51 41.00 -0.39 -61.96
N SER A 52 39.80 -0.37 -61.37
CA SER A 52 38.68 -1.20 -61.85
C SER A 52 38.18 -0.77 -63.23
N GLU A 53 38.19 0.53 -63.55
CA GLU A 53 37.72 1.04 -64.82
C GLU A 53 38.76 0.91 -65.95
N ALA A 54 40.07 1.01 -65.62
CA ALA A 54 41.14 0.62 -66.53
C ALA A 54 41.05 -0.87 -66.94
N ARG A 55 40.70 -1.76 -66.00
CA ARG A 55 40.44 -3.19 -66.28
C ARG A 55 39.19 -3.44 -67.11
N ARG A 56 38.15 -2.62 -66.92
CA ARG A 56 36.91 -2.67 -67.71
C ARG A 56 37.11 -2.22 -69.16
N MET A 57 38.05 -1.32 -69.39
CA MET A 57 38.50 -0.88 -70.72
C MET A 57 39.55 -1.83 -71.36
N GLY A 58 39.85 -2.97 -70.73
CA GLY A 58 40.72 -4.02 -71.28
C GLY A 58 42.21 -3.94 -70.87
N PHE A 59 42.61 -3.00 -70.00
CA PHE A 59 43.98 -2.88 -69.51
C PHE A 59 44.22 -3.68 -68.23
N SER A 60 45.40 -4.29 -68.06
CA SER A 60 45.68 -5.14 -66.90
C SER A 60 45.81 -4.37 -65.57
N SER A 61 46.08 -3.06 -65.62
CA SER A 61 46.12 -2.14 -64.47
C SER A 61 46.07 -0.68 -64.91
N LEU A 62 45.76 0.22 -63.98
CA LEU A 62 45.83 1.68 -64.17
C LEU A 62 47.22 2.14 -64.59
N ALA A 63 48.28 1.49 -64.09
CA ALA A 63 49.66 1.79 -64.48
C ALA A 63 49.93 1.48 -65.97
N GLN A 64 49.32 0.43 -66.52
CA GLN A 64 49.43 0.11 -67.95
C GLN A 64 48.66 1.12 -68.81
N ALA A 65 47.47 1.55 -68.36
CA ALA A 65 46.68 2.57 -69.04
C ALA A 65 47.40 3.94 -69.06
N VAL A 66 48.07 4.32 -67.97
CA VAL A 66 48.86 5.56 -67.87
C VAL A 66 50.14 5.48 -68.72
N LEU A 67 50.82 4.33 -68.75
CA LEU A 67 52.02 4.14 -69.58
C LEU A 67 51.70 4.12 -71.09
N HIS A 68 50.52 3.63 -71.48
CA HIS A 68 50.03 3.69 -72.86
C HIS A 68 49.69 5.14 -73.30
N GLN A 69 49.26 5.99 -72.36
CA GLN A 69 48.91 7.39 -72.63
C GLN A 69 50.13 8.32 -72.67
N VAL A 70 51.20 7.96 -71.95
CA VAL A 70 52.47 8.72 -71.91
C VAL A 70 53.39 8.38 -73.09
N SER A 71 53.17 7.26 -73.79
CA SER A 71 53.90 6.93 -75.02
C SER A 71 53.37 7.61 -76.29
N GLU A 72 52.28 8.39 -76.23
CA GLU A 72 51.60 8.95 -77.41
C GLU A 72 51.65 10.49 -77.56
N SER A 73 52.37 11.24 -76.71
CA SER A 73 52.48 12.69 -76.91
C SER A 73 53.90 13.22 -76.66
N SER A 74 54.68 13.27 -77.74
CA SER A 74 55.92 14.00 -77.89
C SER A 74 55.68 15.52 -77.93
N ASP A 75 56.58 16.26 -77.27
CA ASP A 75 56.90 17.68 -77.40
C ASP A 75 55.89 18.72 -76.86
N LEU A 76 56.31 19.52 -75.86
CA LEU A 76 56.08 20.99 -75.78
C LEU A 76 56.75 21.64 -74.53
N ASP A 77 57.81 22.39 -74.84
CA ASP A 77 58.31 23.71 -74.35
C ASP A 77 58.25 24.16 -72.88
N HIS A 78 59.38 24.76 -72.44
CA HIS A 78 59.84 24.95 -71.05
C HIS A 78 59.39 26.25 -70.35
N SER A 79 58.55 27.10 -70.96
CA SER A 79 58.26 28.43 -70.40
C SER A 79 57.08 28.49 -69.41
N ALA A 80 56.15 27.52 -69.43
CA ALA A 80 54.99 27.48 -68.52
C ALA A 80 55.31 26.97 -67.09
N LEU A 81 56.52 26.44 -66.87
CA LEU A 81 56.92 25.81 -65.61
C LEU A 81 57.43 26.80 -64.54
N LYS A 82 57.83 28.01 -64.94
CA LYS A 82 58.42 29.01 -64.03
C LYS A 82 57.40 29.74 -63.17
N ASP A 83 56.18 29.96 -63.67
CA ASP A 83 55.13 30.66 -62.91
C ASP A 83 54.38 29.71 -61.96
N TYR A 84 54.34 28.41 -62.25
CA TYR A 84 53.69 27.41 -61.39
C TYR A 84 54.53 27.05 -60.15
N THR A 85 55.86 27.17 -60.22
CA THR A 85 56.77 26.87 -59.11
C THR A 85 56.75 27.94 -58.01
N ALA A 86 56.58 29.22 -58.35
CA ALA A 86 56.45 30.29 -57.35
C ALA A 86 55.13 30.17 -56.53
N LEU A 87 54.04 29.78 -57.17
CA LEU A 87 52.73 29.57 -56.52
C LEU A 87 52.74 28.33 -55.60
N LEU A 88 53.33 27.22 -56.04
CA LEU A 88 53.44 25.99 -55.25
C LEU A 88 54.34 26.14 -54.02
N THR A 89 55.42 26.92 -54.11
CA THR A 89 56.34 27.12 -52.97
C THR A 89 55.65 27.88 -51.83
N THR A 90 54.78 28.83 -52.17
CA THR A 90 53.97 29.60 -51.20
C THR A 90 52.86 28.73 -50.57
N ILE A 91 52.21 27.87 -51.35
CA ILE A 91 51.16 26.94 -50.87
C ILE A 91 51.75 25.82 -49.99
N VAL A 92 52.95 25.32 -50.29
CA VAL A 92 53.64 24.29 -49.49
C VAL A 92 54.14 24.84 -48.15
N ALA A 93 54.57 26.11 -48.10
CA ALA A 93 54.92 26.79 -46.85
C ALA A 93 53.69 26.92 -45.91
N GLN A 94 52.52 27.31 -46.46
CA GLN A 94 51.26 27.40 -45.69
C GLN A 94 50.77 26.01 -45.20
N LYS A 95 50.89 24.95 -46.02
CA LYS A 95 50.51 23.57 -45.64
C LYS A 95 51.39 22.97 -44.55
N LYS A 96 52.71 23.21 -44.58
CA LYS A 96 53.63 22.78 -43.50
C LYS A 96 53.37 23.54 -42.19
N PHE A 97 53.04 24.82 -42.25
CA PHE A 97 52.64 25.62 -41.08
C PHE A 97 51.34 25.09 -40.44
N ASN A 98 50.31 24.80 -41.25
CA ASN A 98 49.05 24.22 -40.79
C ASN A 98 49.17 22.79 -40.26
N ALA A 99 50.04 21.95 -40.85
CA ALA A 99 50.33 20.61 -40.33
C ALA A 99 51.10 20.66 -39.00
N THR A 100 51.99 21.64 -38.84
CA THR A 100 52.75 21.87 -37.59
C THR A 100 51.84 22.40 -36.49
N ILE A 101 50.96 23.36 -36.78
CA ILE A 101 49.91 23.84 -35.86
C ILE A 101 48.94 22.70 -35.52
N ALA A 102 48.52 21.87 -36.47
CA ALA A 102 47.66 20.71 -36.20
C ALA A 102 48.35 19.67 -35.30
N SER A 103 49.65 19.43 -35.50
CA SER A 103 50.48 18.56 -34.64
C SER A 103 50.66 19.16 -33.23
N TYR A 104 50.97 20.46 -33.13
CA TYR A 104 51.09 21.18 -31.85
C TYR A 104 49.76 21.23 -31.12
N ASN A 105 48.65 21.52 -31.80
CA ASN A 105 47.31 21.47 -31.26
C ASN A 105 46.96 20.05 -30.79
N LYS A 106 47.33 18.99 -31.53
CA LYS A 106 47.11 17.61 -31.08
C LYS A 106 47.94 17.25 -29.85
N ARG A 107 49.18 17.75 -29.75
CA ARG A 107 50.08 17.52 -28.61
C ARG A 107 49.67 18.34 -27.38
N PHE A 108 49.28 19.60 -27.58
CA PHE A 108 48.71 20.49 -26.59
C PHE A 108 47.39 19.95 -26.05
N MET A 109 46.46 19.55 -26.93
CA MET A 109 45.18 18.95 -26.52
C MET A 109 45.37 17.63 -25.79
N ARG A 110 46.36 16.80 -26.18
CA ARG A 110 46.75 15.62 -25.37
C ARG A 110 47.26 16.02 -23.99
N GLY A 111 48.12 17.04 -23.89
CA GLY A 111 48.62 17.54 -22.60
C GLY A 111 47.52 18.08 -21.70
N VAL A 112 46.58 18.87 -22.25
CA VAL A 112 45.41 19.39 -21.53
C VAL A 112 44.49 18.25 -21.09
N THR A 113 44.24 17.27 -21.96
CA THR A 113 43.41 16.10 -21.62
C THR A 113 44.05 15.27 -20.50
N GLN A 114 45.37 15.07 -20.55
CA GLN A 114 46.10 14.37 -19.50
C GLN A 114 46.04 15.13 -18.18
N LEU A 115 46.26 16.44 -18.19
CA LEU A 115 46.22 17.28 -16.99
C LEU A 115 44.83 17.33 -16.34
N LEU A 116 43.76 17.43 -17.16
CA LEU A 116 42.38 17.35 -16.68
C LEU A 116 42.04 15.97 -16.12
N THR A 117 42.55 14.91 -16.74
CA THR A 117 42.39 13.53 -16.26
C THR A 117 43.08 13.35 -14.91
N ASP A 118 44.34 13.75 -14.80
CA ASP A 118 45.13 13.64 -13.56
C ASP A 118 44.50 14.46 -12.42
N HIS A 119 43.97 15.65 -12.73
CA HIS A 119 43.28 16.48 -11.74
C HIS A 119 41.95 15.84 -11.30
N SER A 120 41.14 15.36 -12.24
CA SER A 120 39.88 14.65 -11.94
C SER A 120 40.12 13.36 -11.15
N MET A 121 41.23 12.66 -11.42
CA MET A 121 41.62 11.48 -10.64
C MET A 121 41.99 11.83 -9.21
N LYS A 122 42.75 12.91 -8.98
CA LYS A 122 43.06 13.38 -7.61
C LYS A 122 41.81 13.80 -6.85
N GLU A 123 40.90 14.50 -7.51
CA GLU A 123 39.59 14.86 -6.95
C GLU A 123 38.79 13.62 -6.53
N LEU A 124 38.72 12.60 -7.39
CA LEU A 124 38.06 11.34 -7.07
C LEU A 124 38.72 10.63 -5.87
N ASP A 125 40.05 10.64 -5.76
CA ASP A 125 40.76 10.03 -4.63
C ASP A 125 40.43 10.75 -3.31
N VAL A 126 40.27 12.08 -3.35
CA VAL A 126 39.79 12.87 -2.20
C VAL A 126 38.36 12.46 -1.83
N LEU A 127 37.44 12.39 -2.80
CA LEU A 127 36.05 12.01 -2.57
C LEU A 127 35.92 10.60 -2.01
N VAL A 128 36.69 9.65 -2.53
CA VAL A 128 36.72 8.26 -2.06
C VAL A 128 37.13 8.19 -0.59
N ALA A 129 37.94 9.11 -0.07
CA ALA A 129 38.32 9.14 1.35
C ALA A 129 37.24 9.73 2.27
N LYS A 130 36.17 10.30 1.71
CA LYS A 130 35.12 10.98 2.49
C LYS A 130 34.02 10.01 2.94
N PRO A 131 33.55 10.11 4.20
CA PRO A 131 32.42 9.31 4.70
C PRO A 131 31.17 9.41 3.82
N GLU A 132 30.93 10.56 3.20
CA GLU A 132 29.77 10.83 2.35
C GLU A 132 29.72 9.96 1.09
N SER A 133 30.86 9.47 0.59
CA SER A 133 30.90 8.57 -0.58
C SER A 133 30.87 7.08 -0.19
N ARG A 134 31.12 6.76 1.08
CA ARG A 134 31.23 5.40 1.59
C ARG A 134 30.00 4.99 2.39
N PHE A 135 29.53 3.78 2.16
CA PHE A 135 28.47 3.18 2.95
C PHE A 135 28.93 1.88 3.59
N ASN A 136 29.00 1.88 4.92
CA ASN A 136 29.38 0.68 5.66
C ASN A 136 28.21 -0.31 5.69
N MET A 137 28.27 -1.33 4.83
CA MET A 137 27.25 -2.38 4.75
C MET A 137 27.12 -3.22 6.02
N LYS A 138 28.13 -3.22 6.90
CA LYS A 138 28.08 -3.88 8.22
C LYS A 138 27.36 -3.03 9.28
N ARG A 139 27.02 -1.78 8.97
CA ARG A 139 26.24 -0.88 9.83
C ARG A 139 24.95 -0.43 9.14
N PHE A 140 24.48 -1.19 8.16
CA PHE A 140 23.28 -0.85 7.41
C PHE A 140 22.05 -1.01 8.30
N THR A 141 21.43 0.10 8.71
CA THR A 141 20.24 0.13 9.59
C THR A 141 19.05 0.82 8.90
N PRO A 142 17.81 0.68 9.42
CA PRO A 142 16.65 1.41 8.91
C PRO A 142 16.81 2.94 8.88
N GLU A 143 17.53 3.52 9.85
CA GLU A 143 17.79 4.96 9.94
C GLU A 143 18.56 5.47 8.72
N HIS A 144 19.53 4.69 8.23
CA HIS A 144 20.31 5.08 7.07
C HIS A 144 19.48 5.14 5.78
N ILE A 145 18.46 4.27 5.67
CA ILE A 145 17.50 4.31 4.54
C ILE A 145 16.68 5.60 4.64
N LYS A 146 16.20 5.94 5.85
CA LYS A 146 15.40 7.14 6.12
C LYS A 146 16.19 8.44 5.95
N SER A 147 17.47 8.44 6.27
CA SER A 147 18.35 9.62 6.20
C SER A 147 18.93 9.86 4.81
N PHE A 148 18.67 8.99 3.84
CA PHE A 148 19.22 9.15 2.50
C PHE A 148 18.65 10.39 1.81
N ASN A 149 19.54 11.28 1.39
CA ASN A 149 19.19 12.46 0.62
C ASN A 149 20.17 12.60 -0.56
N PRO A 150 19.71 12.48 -1.82
CA PRO A 150 20.57 12.58 -2.98
C PRO A 150 21.21 13.96 -3.14
N THR A 151 20.62 15.02 -2.57
CA THR A 151 21.19 16.38 -2.54
C THR A 151 22.48 16.43 -1.71
N LEU A 152 22.60 15.64 -0.64
CA LEU A 152 23.84 15.58 0.16
C LEU A 152 25.00 15.00 -0.66
N LEU A 153 24.74 13.97 -1.47
CA LEU A 153 25.74 13.41 -2.39
C LEU A 153 26.14 14.44 -3.45
N GLN A 154 25.17 15.16 -4.02
CA GLN A 154 25.43 16.22 -4.99
C GLN A 154 26.32 17.32 -4.40
N SER A 155 26.03 17.80 -3.18
CA SER A 155 26.85 18.81 -2.49
C SER A 155 28.27 18.31 -2.21
N ALA A 156 28.44 17.04 -1.83
CA ALA A 156 29.75 16.44 -1.64
C ALA A 156 30.55 16.38 -2.95
N HIS A 157 29.92 16.02 -4.07
CA HIS A 157 30.58 15.99 -5.38
C HIS A 157 30.94 17.38 -5.89
N GLN A 158 30.09 18.39 -5.70
CA GLN A 158 30.42 19.77 -6.04
C GLN A 158 31.64 20.26 -5.26
N ARG A 159 31.76 19.85 -3.99
CA ARG A 159 32.84 20.27 -3.10
C ARG A 159 34.16 19.54 -3.37
N TYR A 160 34.13 18.23 -3.58
CA TYR A 160 35.33 17.39 -3.62
C TYR A 160 35.75 16.98 -5.04
N THR A 161 34.83 17.09 -6.01
CA THR A 161 35.11 16.83 -7.43
C THR A 161 34.67 17.99 -8.33
N PRO A 162 35.12 19.24 -8.06
CA PRO A 162 34.63 20.42 -8.76
C PRO A 162 34.95 20.40 -10.27
N THR A 163 36.13 19.94 -10.68
CA THR A 163 36.52 19.87 -12.08
C THR A 163 35.74 18.79 -12.82
N LEU A 164 35.64 17.59 -12.24
CA LEU A 164 34.88 16.49 -12.84
C LEU A 164 33.37 16.81 -12.90
N HIS A 165 32.82 17.44 -11.85
CA HIS A 165 31.45 17.90 -11.83
C HIS A 165 31.20 18.97 -12.91
N ALA A 166 32.09 19.95 -13.05
CA ALA A 166 31.97 20.99 -14.07
C ALA A 166 32.01 20.42 -15.51
N ILE A 167 32.88 19.44 -15.77
CA ILE A 167 32.95 18.74 -17.06
C ILE A 167 31.61 18.03 -17.35
N LEU A 168 31.11 17.22 -16.41
CA LEU A 168 29.87 16.47 -16.60
C LEU A 168 28.64 17.39 -16.70
N HIS A 169 28.60 18.45 -15.88
CA HIS A 169 27.56 19.47 -15.92
C HIS A 169 27.57 20.20 -17.27
N GLY A 170 28.74 20.59 -17.79
CA GLY A 170 28.89 21.19 -19.12
C GLY A 170 28.51 20.25 -20.28
N ILE A 171 28.76 18.94 -20.15
CA ILE A 171 28.29 17.94 -21.14
C ILE A 171 26.76 17.81 -21.12
N LEU A 172 26.16 17.84 -19.93
CA LEU A 172 24.72 17.62 -19.76
C LEU A 172 23.88 18.88 -20.02
N HIS A 173 24.47 20.07 -19.90
CA HIS A 173 23.81 21.35 -20.12
C HIS A 173 24.32 21.96 -21.43
N LYS A 174 23.49 21.95 -22.49
CA LYS A 174 23.81 22.62 -23.75
C LYS A 174 24.04 24.12 -23.54
N ASP A 175 25.04 24.67 -24.21
CA ASP A 175 25.17 26.12 -24.43
C ASP A 175 23.86 26.66 -25.04
N ASN A 176 23.19 27.56 -24.31
CA ASN A 176 21.94 28.20 -24.74
C ASN A 176 22.20 29.29 -25.81
N SER A 177 22.82 28.92 -26.92
CA SER A 177 23.07 29.82 -28.06
C SER A 177 22.03 29.71 -29.18
N ARG A 178 20.91 28.99 -28.96
CA ARG A 178 19.73 29.04 -29.85
C ARG A 178 18.53 29.63 -29.12
N PRO A 179 17.87 30.67 -29.66
CA PRO A 179 16.65 31.21 -29.07
C PRO A 179 15.57 30.12 -29.08
N ALA A 180 14.92 29.94 -27.95
CA ALA A 180 13.85 28.98 -27.75
C ALA A 180 12.65 29.33 -28.65
N GLN A 181 12.56 28.69 -29.82
CA GLN A 181 11.29 28.63 -30.54
C GLN A 181 10.42 27.55 -29.91
N ASP A 182 9.48 28.03 -29.10
CA ASP A 182 8.12 27.52 -28.90
C ASP A 182 7.95 25.99 -28.96
N ASP A 183 8.39 25.31 -27.91
CA ASP A 183 8.12 23.88 -27.69
C ASP A 183 7.12 23.70 -26.53
N SER A 184 5.95 24.30 -26.68
CA SER A 184 4.83 24.28 -25.72
C SER A 184 4.11 22.91 -25.61
N ARG A 185 4.71 21.81 -26.11
CA ARG A 185 4.03 20.50 -26.24
C ARG A 185 4.64 19.28 -25.54
N ARG A 186 5.61 19.42 -24.62
CA ARG A 186 6.03 18.27 -23.79
C ARG A 186 6.14 18.61 -22.30
N LYS A 187 5.05 18.36 -21.56
CA LYS A 187 5.10 18.11 -20.10
C LYS A 187 5.76 16.74 -19.80
N GLN A 188 6.93 16.45 -20.36
CA GLN A 188 7.76 15.37 -19.86
C GLN A 188 8.57 15.96 -18.71
N ARG A 189 8.46 15.36 -17.51
CA ARG A 189 9.35 15.70 -16.39
C ARG A 189 10.79 15.53 -16.92
N PRO A 190 11.59 16.60 -17.11
CA PRO A 190 12.96 16.42 -17.53
C PRO A 190 13.68 15.62 -16.45
N TYR A 191 14.44 14.60 -16.86
CA TYR A 191 15.35 13.90 -15.96
C TYR A 191 16.28 14.91 -15.30
N ASP A 192 16.49 14.77 -14.00
CA ASP A 192 17.37 15.63 -13.24
C ASP A 192 18.81 15.38 -13.68
N ARG A 193 19.35 16.33 -14.45
CA ARG A 193 20.67 16.25 -15.06
C ARG A 193 21.78 16.26 -14.01
N ASP A 194 21.56 16.91 -12.88
CA ASP A 194 22.56 16.95 -11.81
C ASP A 194 22.63 15.63 -11.07
N LEU A 195 21.49 14.95 -10.90
CA LEU A 195 21.46 13.58 -10.41
C LEU A 195 22.15 12.61 -11.36
N VAL A 196 22.04 12.81 -12.68
CA VAL A 196 22.78 12.00 -13.68
C VAL A 196 24.28 12.21 -13.55
N ALA A 197 24.74 13.47 -13.42
CA ALA A 197 26.16 13.77 -13.18
C ALA A 197 26.65 13.13 -11.88
N THR A 198 25.87 13.25 -10.81
CA THR A 198 26.14 12.68 -9.49
C THR A 198 26.26 11.16 -9.56
N ALA A 199 25.33 10.49 -10.26
CA ALA A 199 25.37 9.04 -10.44
C ALA A 199 26.61 8.61 -11.24
N ALA A 200 26.99 9.34 -12.28
CA ALA A 200 28.20 9.07 -13.05
C ALA A 200 29.47 9.18 -12.18
N ILE A 201 29.58 10.21 -11.36
CA ILE A 201 30.69 10.36 -10.41
C ILE A 201 30.71 9.20 -9.41
N CYS A 202 29.57 8.80 -8.85
CA CYS A 202 29.49 7.62 -7.97
C CYS A 202 29.94 6.34 -8.67
N MET A 203 29.59 6.11 -9.94
CA MET A 203 30.02 4.94 -10.70
C MET A 203 31.55 4.92 -10.87
N LEU A 204 32.13 6.07 -11.23
CA LEU A 204 33.58 6.23 -11.40
C LEU A 204 34.31 6.02 -10.07
N SER A 205 33.84 6.62 -8.98
CA SER A 205 34.41 6.44 -7.64
C SER A 205 34.34 4.98 -7.19
N TYR A 206 33.20 4.30 -7.40
CA TYR A 206 33.02 2.90 -7.04
C TYR A 206 33.92 1.95 -7.85
N ALA A 207 34.12 2.22 -9.14
CA ALA A 207 35.02 1.46 -10.00
C ALA A 207 36.48 1.56 -9.54
N ARG A 208 36.88 2.70 -8.97
CA ARG A 208 38.23 2.90 -8.40
C ARG A 208 38.38 2.29 -7.02
N HIS A 209 37.36 2.44 -6.16
CA HIS A 209 37.41 1.97 -4.79
C HIS A 209 36.06 1.40 -4.36
N ARG A 210 36.05 0.09 -4.07
CA ARG A 210 34.83 -0.66 -3.74
C ARG A 210 34.10 -0.16 -2.49
N GLU A 211 34.78 0.58 -1.62
CA GLU A 211 34.16 1.21 -0.45
C GLU A 211 33.38 2.48 -0.78
N SER A 212 33.58 3.09 -1.95
CA SER A 212 32.79 4.24 -2.43
C SER A 212 31.45 3.77 -3.01
N ASN A 213 30.67 3.07 -2.21
CA ASN A 213 29.45 2.37 -2.60
C ASN A 213 28.17 3.08 -2.16
N GLY A 214 28.23 4.35 -1.74
CA GLY A 214 27.10 5.14 -1.23
C GLY A 214 25.81 4.98 -2.03
N LEU A 215 25.86 5.34 -3.30
CA LEU A 215 24.72 5.23 -4.20
C LEU A 215 24.41 3.77 -4.56
N GLN A 216 25.43 2.97 -4.85
CA GLN A 216 25.28 1.58 -5.30
C GLN A 216 24.62 0.68 -4.26
N ALA A 217 24.89 0.91 -2.97
CA ALA A 217 24.28 0.20 -1.87
C ALA A 217 22.76 0.43 -1.83
N LEU A 218 22.35 1.69 -2.00
CA LEU A 218 20.95 2.10 -1.96
C LEU A 218 20.18 1.68 -3.21
N VAL A 219 20.77 1.87 -4.39
CA VAL A 219 20.20 1.36 -5.65
C VAL A 219 20.06 -0.15 -5.59
N GLY A 220 21.08 -0.86 -5.10
CA GLY A 220 21.02 -2.31 -4.90
C GLY A 220 19.89 -2.72 -3.95
N TYR A 221 19.77 -2.05 -2.80
CA TYR A 221 18.70 -2.28 -1.84
C TYR A 221 17.31 -2.01 -2.44
N PHE A 222 17.15 -0.91 -3.17
CA PHE A 222 15.91 -0.55 -3.86
C PHE A 222 15.51 -1.58 -4.93
N LEU A 223 16.48 -2.04 -5.74
CA LEU A 223 16.24 -3.07 -6.75
C LEU A 223 15.79 -4.37 -6.10
N PHE A 224 16.44 -4.77 -5.01
CA PHE A 224 16.04 -5.95 -4.23
C PHE A 224 14.62 -5.81 -3.69
N ALA A 225 14.30 -4.67 -3.05
CA ALA A 225 12.96 -4.39 -2.53
C ALA A 225 11.89 -4.32 -3.65
N SER A 226 12.28 -3.92 -4.86
CA SER A 226 11.41 -3.92 -6.05
C SER A 226 11.27 -5.30 -6.71
N ASN A 227 11.66 -6.38 -6.01
CA ASN A 227 11.62 -7.76 -6.48
C ASN A 227 12.40 -7.99 -7.79
N THR A 228 13.50 -7.24 -7.98
CA THR A 228 14.34 -7.36 -9.17
C THR A 228 15.11 -8.69 -9.14
N SER A 229 15.15 -9.39 -10.27
CA SER A 229 15.84 -10.69 -10.34
C SER A 229 17.32 -10.59 -9.97
N LYS A 230 17.86 -11.62 -9.29
CA LYS A 230 19.30 -11.72 -8.98
C LYS A 230 20.18 -11.49 -10.21
N ARG A 231 19.79 -12.03 -11.37
CA ARG A 231 20.53 -11.84 -12.64
C ARG A 231 20.61 -10.37 -13.03
N THR A 232 19.50 -9.65 -12.94
CA THR A 232 19.45 -8.22 -13.27
C THR A 232 20.33 -7.41 -12.30
N ILE A 233 20.25 -7.70 -11.00
CA ILE A 233 21.10 -7.04 -9.98
C ILE A 233 22.59 -7.30 -10.26
N GLU A 234 22.97 -8.54 -10.59
CA GLU A 234 24.37 -8.88 -10.91
C GLU A 234 24.88 -8.19 -12.19
N VAL A 235 24.01 -8.00 -13.19
CA VAL A 235 24.36 -7.21 -14.39
C VAL A 235 24.58 -5.73 -14.03
N LEU A 236 23.67 -5.13 -13.25
CA LEU A 236 23.80 -3.74 -12.81
C LEU A 236 25.00 -3.54 -11.88
N HIS A 237 25.35 -4.55 -11.10
CA HIS A 237 26.57 -4.56 -10.29
C HIS A 237 27.82 -4.46 -11.16
N ARG A 238 27.89 -5.21 -12.27
CA ARG A 238 29.01 -5.14 -13.23
C ARG A 238 29.11 -3.77 -13.92
N PHE A 239 28.01 -3.05 -14.08
CA PHE A 239 28.01 -1.67 -14.57
C PHE A 239 28.33 -0.62 -13.50
N GLY A 240 28.55 -1.02 -12.24
CA GLY A 240 28.82 -0.09 -11.13
C GLY A 240 27.61 0.71 -10.67
N LEU A 241 26.39 0.30 -11.07
CA LEU A 241 25.12 0.93 -10.66
C LEU A 241 24.56 0.34 -9.36
N SER A 242 24.99 -0.87 -9.00
CA SER A 242 24.56 -1.59 -7.79
C SER A 242 25.75 -2.26 -7.11
N VAL A 243 25.60 -2.57 -5.83
CA VAL A 243 26.45 -3.57 -5.16
C VAL A 243 26.04 -4.99 -5.60
N SER A 244 26.89 -5.98 -5.33
CA SER A 244 26.58 -7.38 -5.63
C SER A 244 25.41 -7.89 -4.81
N TYR A 245 24.71 -8.91 -5.31
CA TYR A 245 23.56 -9.50 -4.60
C TYR A 245 23.96 -10.02 -3.21
N GLU A 246 25.15 -10.62 -3.09
CA GLU A 246 25.70 -11.09 -1.81
C GLU A 246 25.91 -9.94 -0.81
N THR A 247 26.32 -8.77 -1.29
CA THR A 247 26.49 -7.58 -0.44
C THR A 247 25.16 -7.05 0.07
N ILE A 248 24.11 -7.11 -0.76
CA ILE A 248 22.74 -6.77 -0.36
C ILE A 248 22.26 -7.72 0.75
N LEU A 249 22.45 -9.03 0.58
CA LEU A 249 22.08 -10.02 1.60
C LEU A 249 22.79 -9.78 2.94
N LYS A 250 24.08 -9.42 2.90
CA LYS A 250 24.84 -9.06 4.11
C LYS A 250 24.26 -7.84 4.80
N ALA A 251 23.92 -6.79 4.05
CA ALA A 251 23.28 -5.60 4.62
C ALA A 251 21.89 -5.89 5.20
N LEU A 252 21.09 -6.75 4.55
CA LEU A 252 19.80 -7.18 5.07
C LEU A 252 19.91 -7.91 6.41
N ARG A 253 20.93 -8.76 6.60
CA ARG A 253 21.17 -9.43 7.89
C ARG A 253 21.50 -8.44 9.01
N HIS A 254 22.42 -7.49 8.76
CA HIS A 254 22.74 -6.46 9.75
C HIS A 254 21.54 -5.53 10.02
N ASN A 255 20.72 -5.26 9.00
CA ASN A 255 19.48 -4.51 9.18
C ASN A 255 18.48 -5.25 10.08
N ALA A 256 18.34 -6.57 9.89
CA ALA A 256 17.49 -7.40 10.72
C ALA A 256 17.99 -7.43 12.18
N GLU A 257 19.31 -7.57 12.39
CA GLU A 257 19.92 -7.49 13.72
C GLU A 257 19.67 -6.12 14.39
N ALA A 258 19.92 -5.02 13.67
CA ALA A 258 19.65 -3.67 14.18
C ALA A 258 18.16 -3.42 14.48
N SER A 259 17.26 -3.97 13.65
CA SER A 259 15.81 -3.89 13.84
C SER A 259 15.38 -4.68 15.08
N ARG A 260 15.99 -5.85 15.33
CA ARG A 260 15.76 -6.64 16.55
C ARG A 260 16.25 -5.93 17.81
N ASP A 261 17.41 -5.28 17.75
CA ASP A 261 17.92 -4.49 18.88
C ASP A 261 17.01 -3.29 19.18
N GLN A 262 16.52 -2.62 18.14
CA GLN A 262 15.52 -1.55 18.28
C GLN A 262 14.21 -2.07 18.87
N LEU A 263 13.73 -3.23 18.42
CA LEU A 263 12.52 -3.87 18.91
C LEU A 263 12.62 -4.17 20.41
N ARG A 264 13.69 -4.85 20.84
CA ARG A 264 13.93 -5.18 22.26
C ARG A 264 14.04 -3.95 23.14
N ARG A 265 14.70 -2.89 22.66
CA ARG A 265 14.79 -1.61 23.37
C ARG A 265 13.39 -1.03 23.61
N VAL A 266 12.57 -0.97 22.56
CA VAL A 266 11.21 -0.40 22.65
C VAL A 266 10.29 -1.23 23.54
N VAL A 267 10.43 -2.56 23.54
CA VAL A 267 9.69 -3.47 24.44
C VAL A 267 10.01 -3.16 25.91
N LYS A 268 11.27 -2.90 26.25
CA LYS A 268 11.69 -2.55 27.62
C LYS A 268 11.28 -1.13 28.03
N GLU A 269 11.17 -0.20 27.08
CA GLU A 269 10.92 1.22 27.34
C GLU A 269 9.43 1.63 27.37
N GLY A 270 8.48 0.79 26.94
CA GLY A 270 7.12 1.31 26.76
C GLY A 270 5.97 0.31 26.63
N ARG A 271 4.78 0.87 26.43
CA ARG A 271 3.54 0.15 26.14
C ARG A 271 3.50 -0.24 24.67
N PHE A 272 3.10 -1.48 24.38
CA PHE A 272 2.87 -1.93 23.01
C PHE A 272 1.73 -2.94 22.95
N MET A 273 1.18 -3.10 21.75
CA MET A 273 0.23 -4.17 21.40
C MET A 273 0.90 -5.09 20.40
N ILE A 274 0.53 -6.36 20.42
CA ILE A 274 1.04 -7.39 19.50
C ILE A 274 -0.05 -7.69 18.47
N SER A 275 0.34 -7.88 17.21
CA SER A 275 -0.50 -8.54 16.23
C SER A 275 0.36 -9.47 15.38
N PHE A 276 -0.16 -10.66 15.12
CA PHE A 276 0.44 -11.61 14.18
C PHE A 276 -0.67 -12.33 13.43
N ASP A 277 -0.32 -12.81 12.24
CA ASP A 277 -1.22 -13.53 11.36
C ASP A 277 -0.44 -14.52 10.47
N ASN A 278 -1.17 -15.40 9.81
CA ASN A 278 -0.65 -16.40 8.90
C ASN A 278 -0.27 -15.79 7.55
N MET A 279 0.96 -16.02 7.16
CA MET A 279 1.48 -15.79 5.81
C MET A 279 1.56 -17.12 5.08
N ASN A 280 0.54 -17.44 4.29
CA ASN A 280 0.47 -18.66 3.49
C ASN A 280 0.81 -18.35 2.02
N PHE A 281 1.86 -18.97 1.48
CA PHE A 281 2.16 -18.86 0.05
C PHE A 281 2.49 -20.21 -0.59
N TYR A 282 2.12 -20.34 -1.86
CA TYR A 282 2.39 -21.55 -2.62
C TYR A 282 3.78 -21.47 -3.25
N ARG A 283 4.71 -22.28 -2.77
CA ARG A 283 6.05 -22.35 -3.35
C ARG A 283 6.00 -23.19 -4.62
N ASN A 284 5.90 -22.50 -5.76
CA ASN A 284 5.93 -23.15 -7.06
C ASN A 284 7.36 -23.56 -7.42
N VAL A 285 7.54 -24.85 -7.69
CA VAL A 285 8.81 -25.39 -8.18
C VAL A 285 8.76 -25.52 -9.70
N ARG A 286 9.80 -25.06 -10.40
CA ARG A 286 9.87 -25.09 -11.87
C ARG A 286 9.78 -26.52 -12.43
N ASP A 287 10.55 -27.44 -11.86
CA ASP A 287 10.57 -28.86 -12.25
C ASP A 287 10.20 -29.72 -11.04
N GLN A 288 9.00 -30.28 -11.03
CA GLN A 288 8.57 -31.15 -9.94
C GLN A 288 9.28 -32.50 -10.01
N ARG A 289 9.91 -32.91 -8.90
CA ARG A 289 10.52 -34.24 -8.72
C ARG A 289 10.04 -34.86 -7.41
N ALA A 290 10.33 -36.15 -7.19
CA ALA A 290 9.92 -36.86 -5.98
C ALA A 290 10.30 -36.13 -4.68
N HIS A 291 11.49 -35.51 -4.63
CA HIS A 291 12.01 -34.74 -3.50
C HIS A 291 11.79 -33.22 -3.62
N ASN A 292 11.17 -32.74 -4.70
CA ASN A 292 11.06 -31.32 -4.99
C ASN A 292 9.69 -31.03 -5.60
N ARG A 293 8.66 -30.98 -4.77
CA ARG A 293 7.28 -30.72 -5.17
C ARG A 293 6.87 -29.31 -4.77
N SER A 294 5.95 -28.73 -5.55
CA SER A 294 5.24 -27.54 -5.08
C SER A 294 4.48 -27.89 -3.82
N HIS A 295 4.64 -27.06 -2.79
CA HIS A 295 3.96 -27.21 -1.52
C HIS A 295 3.58 -25.83 -1.01
N GLN A 296 2.52 -25.78 -0.22
CA GLN A 296 2.16 -24.59 0.54
C GLN A 296 3.15 -24.45 1.69
N VAL A 297 3.69 -23.25 1.87
CA VAL A 297 4.51 -22.90 3.01
C VAL A 297 3.68 -21.99 3.91
N ASN A 298 3.64 -22.32 5.20
CA ASN A 298 2.89 -21.60 6.22
C ASN A 298 3.90 -20.89 7.12
N TYR A 299 3.94 -19.57 7.04
CA TYR A 299 4.71 -18.73 7.93
C TYR A 299 3.79 -17.93 8.84
N THR A 300 4.29 -17.44 9.96
CA THR A 300 3.64 -16.42 10.78
C THR A 300 4.43 -15.13 10.69
N ALA A 301 3.75 -14.04 10.36
CA ALA A 301 4.33 -12.71 10.37
C ALA A 301 3.59 -11.84 11.37
N GLY A 302 4.30 -10.92 12.02
CA GLY A 302 3.67 -10.02 12.96
C GLY A 302 4.57 -8.86 13.35
N PHE A 303 3.99 -8.01 14.19
CA PHE A 303 4.59 -6.77 14.60
C PHE A 303 4.09 -6.35 15.98
N ILE A 304 4.81 -5.41 16.56
CA ILE A 304 4.31 -4.63 17.69
C ILE A 304 3.90 -3.23 17.21
N CYS A 305 2.83 -2.70 17.80
CA CYS A 305 2.46 -1.31 17.69
C CYS A 305 2.71 -0.62 19.03
N VAL A 306 3.57 0.39 19.06
CA VAL A 306 3.87 1.14 20.28
C VAL A 306 2.68 2.02 20.64
N MET A 307 2.37 2.12 21.93
CA MET A 307 1.34 2.99 22.50
C MET A 307 2.01 4.16 23.24
N ASP A 308 1.86 5.39 22.72
CA ASP A 308 2.51 6.57 23.30
C ASP A 308 1.85 7.08 24.60
N CYS A 309 2.54 7.06 25.73
CA CYS A 309 1.99 7.63 26.95
C CYS A 309 2.10 9.17 27.00
N ASP A 310 1.16 9.82 27.71
CA ASP A 310 1.19 11.28 27.96
C ASP A 310 2.37 11.71 28.86
N CYS A 311 2.93 10.76 29.59
CA CYS A 311 4.14 10.93 30.39
C CYS A 311 5.44 11.03 29.57
N GLY A 312 5.37 10.85 28.24
CA GLY A 312 6.54 10.71 27.36
C GLY A 312 7.03 9.27 27.27
N SER A 313 7.33 8.80 26.06
CA SER A 313 7.96 7.48 25.85
C SER A 313 9.44 7.57 26.25
N GLY A 314 9.76 7.24 27.50
CA GLY A 314 11.11 7.20 28.03
C GLY A 314 11.19 6.29 29.26
N PRO A 315 12.41 5.93 29.71
CA PRO A 315 12.63 5.02 30.84
C PRO A 315 12.06 5.54 32.17
N ASP A 316 11.75 6.84 32.27
CA ASP A 316 11.13 7.49 33.43
C ASP A 316 9.58 7.51 33.37
N CYS A 317 8.94 6.96 32.31
CA CYS A 317 7.50 6.76 32.32
C CYS A 317 7.17 5.65 33.33
N GLU A 318 6.40 5.98 34.37
CA GLU A 318 5.81 4.96 35.26
C GLU A 318 4.72 4.14 34.55
N CYS A 319 4.46 4.42 33.28
CA CYS A 319 3.30 3.92 32.59
C CYS A 319 3.37 2.43 32.26
N GLY A 320 4.54 1.82 31.98
CA GLY A 320 4.74 0.36 31.82
C GLY A 320 3.70 -0.39 30.96
N ALA A 321 3.74 -1.72 30.79
CA ALA A 321 2.58 -2.42 30.21
C ALA A 321 1.34 -2.27 31.14
N LEU A 322 0.13 -2.43 30.59
CA LEU A 322 -1.11 -2.19 31.35
C LEU A 322 -1.18 -3.12 32.56
N PRO A 323 -1.58 -2.68 33.75
CA PRO A 323 -1.49 -3.53 34.92
C PRO A 323 -2.59 -4.59 34.91
N GLU A 324 -2.31 -5.83 35.33
CA GLU A 324 -3.29 -6.93 35.35
C GLU A 324 -4.56 -6.58 36.13
N ARG A 325 -4.42 -5.82 37.22
CA ARG A 325 -5.54 -5.32 38.02
C ARG A 325 -6.53 -4.43 37.24
N SER A 326 -6.17 -3.94 36.05
CA SER A 326 -7.07 -3.17 35.17
C SER A 326 -8.08 -4.06 34.45
N ILE A 327 -8.00 -5.38 34.63
CA ILE A 327 -8.97 -6.35 34.14
C ILE A 327 -9.60 -7.06 35.35
N ASP A 328 -10.92 -7.11 35.39
CA ASP A 328 -11.70 -7.89 36.36
C ASP A 328 -12.55 -8.93 35.62
N HIS A 329 -12.00 -10.12 35.43
CA HIS A 329 -12.74 -11.22 34.80
C HIS A 329 -13.94 -11.68 35.64
N LYS A 330 -13.99 -11.42 36.95
CA LYS A 330 -15.14 -11.78 37.80
C LYS A 330 -16.34 -10.87 37.52
N ALA A 331 -16.11 -9.65 37.06
CA ALA A 331 -17.18 -8.74 36.65
C ALA A 331 -18.03 -9.29 35.48
N ALA A 332 -17.57 -10.34 34.79
CA ALA A 332 -18.39 -11.06 33.82
C ALA A 332 -19.70 -11.62 34.44
N SER A 333 -19.71 -11.95 35.74
CA SER A 333 -20.95 -12.38 36.42
C SER A 333 -21.98 -11.27 36.61
N LEU A 334 -21.61 -10.02 36.37
CA LEU A 334 -22.49 -8.85 36.46
C LEU A 334 -23.13 -8.50 35.11
N LEU A 335 -22.78 -9.21 34.03
CA LEU A 335 -23.37 -9.01 32.72
C LEU A 335 -24.86 -9.32 32.72
N SER A 336 -25.60 -8.51 32.00
CA SER A 336 -27.04 -8.61 31.82
C SER A 336 -27.41 -8.44 30.36
N PHE A 337 -28.64 -8.79 30.00
CA PHE A 337 -29.14 -8.55 28.63
C PHE A 337 -29.04 -7.08 28.21
N LYS A 338 -29.19 -6.13 29.17
CA LYS A 338 -29.11 -4.69 28.89
C LYS A 338 -27.74 -4.25 28.35
N ASP A 339 -26.67 -4.95 28.71
CA ASP A 339 -25.33 -4.63 28.20
C ASP A 339 -25.23 -4.89 26.68
N PHE A 340 -26.06 -5.79 26.15
CA PHE A 340 -26.13 -6.16 24.72
C PHE A 340 -27.36 -5.61 23.99
N ASP A 341 -28.39 -5.16 24.70
CA ASP A 341 -29.67 -4.72 24.13
C ASP A 341 -29.58 -3.41 23.35
N ILE A 342 -30.51 -3.20 22.42
CA ILE A 342 -30.70 -1.92 21.72
C ILE A 342 -31.64 -1.07 22.58
N ASP A 343 -31.07 -0.43 23.60
CA ASP A 343 -31.78 0.53 24.43
C ASP A 343 -32.00 1.87 23.71
N SER A 344 -32.64 2.81 24.40
CA SER A 344 -32.93 4.14 23.85
C SER A 344 -31.67 4.93 23.48
N ASP A 345 -30.56 4.73 24.20
CA ASP A 345 -29.27 5.37 23.90
C ASP A 345 -28.69 4.82 22.59
N ALA A 346 -28.69 3.49 22.43
CA ALA A 346 -28.27 2.83 21.20
C ALA A 346 -29.13 3.23 19.99
N GLN A 347 -30.46 3.33 20.16
CA GLN A 347 -31.35 3.78 19.09
C GLN A 347 -31.12 5.24 18.72
N MET A 348 -30.91 6.11 19.70
CA MET A 348 -30.56 7.52 19.46
C MET A 348 -29.21 7.64 18.73
N TYR A 349 -28.22 6.83 19.12
CA TYR A 349 -26.94 6.75 18.41
C TYR A 349 -27.13 6.34 16.95
N LEU A 350 -27.91 5.29 16.66
CA LEU A 350 -28.16 4.83 15.29
C LEU A 350 -28.82 5.92 14.43
N HIS A 351 -29.79 6.66 14.97
CA HIS A 351 -30.40 7.78 14.25
C HIS A 351 -29.39 8.89 13.98
N ASN A 352 -28.59 9.30 14.97
CA ASN A 352 -27.59 10.35 14.80
C ASN A 352 -26.50 9.93 13.76
N ALA A 353 -26.07 8.67 13.80
CA ALA A 353 -25.14 8.11 12.82
C ALA A 353 -25.77 8.09 11.41
N ALA A 354 -27.04 7.69 11.30
CA ALA A 354 -27.76 7.70 10.03
C ALA A 354 -27.94 9.12 9.48
N ASP A 355 -28.30 10.11 10.31
CA ASP A 355 -28.42 11.52 9.90
C ASP A 355 -27.08 12.05 9.33
N TYR A 356 -25.98 11.76 10.03
CA TYR A 356 -24.63 12.06 9.57
C TYR A 356 -24.28 11.39 8.24
N LEU A 357 -24.54 10.08 8.10
CA LEU A 357 -24.21 9.32 6.90
C LEU A 357 -25.05 9.75 5.70
N PHE A 358 -26.36 9.97 5.88
CA PHE A 358 -27.25 10.50 4.85
C PHE A 358 -26.78 11.87 4.37
N GLY A 359 -26.47 12.78 5.30
CA GLY A 359 -25.94 14.10 4.97
C GLY A 359 -24.61 14.02 4.22
N THR A 360 -23.72 13.11 4.61
CA THR A 360 -22.43 12.89 3.97
C THR A 360 -22.57 12.36 2.54
N VAL A 361 -23.46 11.38 2.33
CA VAL A 361 -23.75 10.83 1.00
C VAL A 361 -24.38 11.89 0.10
N LEU A 362 -25.38 12.63 0.58
CA LEU A 362 -25.99 13.72 -0.18
C LEU A 362 -24.97 14.81 -0.52
N LYS A 363 -24.11 15.21 0.42
CA LYS A 363 -23.03 16.18 0.18
C LYS A 363 -22.04 15.67 -0.87
N ARG A 364 -21.67 14.40 -0.84
CA ARG A 364 -20.74 13.79 -1.81
C ARG A 364 -21.26 13.90 -3.25
N HIS A 365 -22.56 13.69 -3.46
CA HIS A 365 -23.18 13.67 -4.79
C HIS A 365 -23.78 15.02 -5.22
N PHE A 366 -24.17 15.88 -4.26
CA PHE A 366 -24.94 17.10 -4.52
C PHE A 366 -24.41 18.36 -3.80
N ALA A 367 -23.11 18.41 -3.43
CA ALA A 367 -22.50 19.56 -2.76
C ALA A 367 -22.86 20.91 -3.39
N SER A 368 -22.82 21.00 -4.72
CA SER A 368 -23.12 22.24 -5.47
C SER A 368 -24.58 22.71 -5.32
N ALA A 369 -25.54 21.79 -5.19
CA ALA A 369 -26.94 22.14 -4.95
C ALA A 369 -27.13 22.61 -3.50
N MET A 370 -26.61 21.85 -2.54
CA MET A 370 -26.74 22.13 -1.12
C MET A 370 -26.08 23.46 -0.74
N SER A 371 -24.94 23.81 -1.35
CA SER A 371 -24.23 25.07 -1.08
C SER A 371 -24.91 26.33 -1.62
N LYS A 372 -25.97 26.21 -2.44
CA LYS A 372 -26.72 27.38 -2.96
C LYS A 372 -27.65 27.98 -1.92
N GLN A 373 -28.03 27.20 -0.92
CA GLN A 373 -28.77 27.71 0.21
C GLN A 373 -27.81 28.48 1.08
N LYS A 374 -27.98 29.80 1.10
CA LYS A 374 -27.17 30.69 1.93
C LYS A 374 -27.97 31.16 3.12
N ASP A 375 -27.31 31.21 4.25
CA ASP A 375 -27.84 31.86 5.43
C ASP A 375 -27.98 33.37 5.14
N PRO A 376 -29.14 33.99 5.39
CA PRO A 376 -29.36 35.40 5.09
C PRO A 376 -28.41 36.36 5.81
N GLU A 377 -27.92 35.99 6.99
CA GLU A 377 -27.09 36.86 7.85
C GLU A 377 -25.60 36.67 7.55
N THR A 378 -25.12 35.42 7.57
CA THR A 378 -23.69 35.09 7.44
C THR A 378 -23.23 34.96 5.99
N ARG A 379 -24.17 34.84 5.03
CA ARG A 379 -23.92 34.52 3.60
C ARG A 379 -23.16 33.21 3.36
N GLY A 380 -22.90 32.42 4.42
CA GLY A 380 -22.33 31.08 4.37
C GLY A 380 -23.38 30.03 4.00
N PRO A 381 -23.01 28.73 3.94
CA PRO A 381 -23.97 27.66 3.75
C PRO A 381 -25.04 27.70 4.83
N ARG A 382 -26.33 27.71 4.44
CA ARG A 382 -27.47 27.74 5.37
C ARG A 382 -27.48 26.52 6.30
N TYR A 383 -27.04 25.39 5.77
CA TYR A 383 -27.02 24.11 6.47
C TYR A 383 -25.66 23.45 6.29
N SER A 384 -25.23 22.74 7.33
CA SER A 384 -24.06 21.87 7.32
C SER A 384 -24.46 20.44 7.63
N VAL A 385 -23.67 19.49 7.12
CA VAL A 385 -23.79 18.09 7.57
C VAL A 385 -23.41 18.09 9.04
N PRO A 386 -24.17 17.42 9.93
CA PRO A 386 -23.82 17.35 11.35
C PRO A 386 -22.44 16.73 11.53
N ASP A 387 -21.82 16.99 12.67
CA ASP A 387 -20.57 16.28 13.02
C ASP A 387 -20.86 14.79 13.25
N PRO A 388 -19.87 13.91 12.99
CA PRO A 388 -20.04 12.50 13.30
C PRO A 388 -20.32 12.31 14.80
N PRO A 389 -21.22 11.38 15.17
CA PRO A 389 -21.52 11.12 16.59
C PRO A 389 -20.25 10.69 17.33
N LEU A 390 -20.10 11.11 18.58
CA LEU A 390 -18.92 10.81 19.40
C LEU A 390 -17.57 11.25 18.76
N ALA A 391 -17.57 12.31 17.94
CA ALA A 391 -16.36 12.85 17.30
C ALA A 391 -15.21 13.18 18.26
N HIS A 392 -15.52 13.40 19.54
CA HIS A 392 -14.54 13.71 20.60
C HIS A 392 -13.80 12.48 21.13
N ILE A 393 -14.30 11.26 20.88
CA ILE A 393 -13.65 10.01 21.28
C ILE A 393 -12.92 9.44 20.06
N ARG A 394 -11.64 9.81 19.94
CA ARG A 394 -10.76 9.38 18.85
C ARG A 394 -9.53 8.69 19.39
N VAL A 395 -8.91 7.88 18.53
CA VAL A 395 -7.59 7.34 18.80
C VAL A 395 -6.57 8.45 18.98
N LYS A 396 -5.56 8.18 19.80
CA LYS A 396 -4.60 9.18 20.26
C LYS A 396 -3.44 9.41 19.28
N GLN A 397 -3.08 8.40 18.49
CA GLN A 397 -1.91 8.44 17.62
C GLN A 397 -2.22 8.94 16.21
N ASP A 398 -1.65 10.10 15.86
CA ASP A 398 -1.62 10.57 14.47
C ASP A 398 -0.74 9.71 13.56
N ARG A 399 0.24 8.99 14.13
CA ARG A 399 1.11 8.04 13.42
C ARG A 399 1.40 6.83 14.29
N ALA A 400 1.11 5.65 13.76
CA ALA A 400 1.50 4.41 14.40
C ALA A 400 3.00 4.16 14.26
N ARG A 401 3.64 3.74 15.36
CA ARG A 401 5.04 3.32 15.39
C ARG A 401 5.07 1.79 15.43
N ILE A 402 5.28 1.19 14.27
CA ILE A 402 5.18 -0.26 14.04
C ILE A 402 6.59 -0.84 13.87
N LEU A 403 6.87 -1.92 14.59
CA LEU A 403 8.13 -2.66 14.49
C LEU A 403 7.80 -4.13 14.24
N THR A 404 8.21 -4.65 13.08
CA THR A 404 8.00 -6.04 12.69
C THR A 404 9.05 -6.93 13.32
N PHE A 405 8.64 -8.08 13.84
CA PHE A 405 9.57 -9.12 14.26
C PHE A 405 9.82 -10.13 13.12
N GLN A 406 10.78 -11.02 13.32
CA GLN A 406 11.13 -12.05 12.34
C GLN A 406 9.93 -12.91 11.96
N THR A 407 9.78 -13.20 10.66
CA THR A 407 8.82 -14.19 10.14
C THR A 407 9.18 -15.59 10.65
N LEU A 408 8.21 -16.27 11.27
CA LEU A 408 8.37 -17.57 11.89
C LEU A 408 7.89 -18.68 10.96
N ASP A 409 8.67 -19.75 10.79
CA ASP A 409 8.28 -20.95 10.03
C ASP A 409 7.44 -21.88 10.92
N MET A 410 6.24 -21.43 11.30
CA MET A 410 5.37 -22.09 12.25
C MET A 410 3.91 -22.02 11.81
N ASP A 411 3.16 -23.08 12.12
CA ASP A 411 1.75 -23.19 11.77
C ASP A 411 0.85 -22.69 12.91
N GLU A 412 0.28 -21.50 12.76
CA GLU A 412 -0.63 -20.90 13.74
C GLU A 412 -2.01 -21.60 13.80
N ALA A 413 -2.34 -22.44 12.82
CA ALA A 413 -3.66 -23.07 12.75
C ALA A 413 -3.91 -24.05 13.92
N SER A 414 -2.85 -24.54 14.55
CA SER A 414 -2.90 -25.49 15.67
C SER A 414 -2.56 -24.83 17.02
N ILE A 415 -3.16 -25.32 18.10
CA ILE A 415 -2.86 -24.84 19.46
C ILE A 415 -1.40 -25.05 19.84
N SER A 416 -0.78 -26.16 19.39
CA SER A 416 0.64 -26.43 19.64
C SER A 416 1.53 -25.41 18.93
N GLY A 417 1.24 -25.13 17.65
CA GLY A 417 1.98 -24.14 16.89
C GLY A 417 1.81 -22.73 17.46
N THR A 418 0.61 -22.35 17.93
CA THR A 418 0.42 -21.08 18.68
C THR A 418 1.25 -21.02 19.96
N ILE A 419 1.39 -22.12 20.71
CA ILE A 419 2.28 -22.17 21.88
C ILE A 419 3.74 -21.91 21.47
N ASP A 420 4.19 -22.53 20.38
CA ASP A 420 5.56 -22.37 19.89
C ASP A 420 5.81 -20.96 19.35
N ILE A 421 4.81 -20.35 18.68
CA ILE A 421 4.82 -18.94 18.28
C ILE A 421 4.96 -18.02 19.50
N LEU A 422 4.16 -18.22 20.55
CA LEU A 422 4.24 -17.40 21.77
C LEU A 422 5.62 -17.52 22.46
N LYS A 423 6.22 -18.71 22.50
CA LYS A 423 7.59 -18.90 23.01
C LYS A 423 8.62 -18.15 22.15
N ALA A 424 8.48 -18.24 20.82
CA ALA A 424 9.37 -17.55 19.90
C ALA A 424 9.24 -16.02 20.03
N LEU A 425 8.03 -15.51 20.25
CA LEU A 425 7.79 -14.09 20.51
C LEU A 425 8.48 -13.63 21.79
N VAL A 426 8.37 -14.39 22.89
CA VAL A 426 9.08 -14.09 24.15
C VAL A 426 10.59 -13.96 23.90
N GLN A 427 11.18 -14.90 23.15
CA GLN A 427 12.61 -14.89 22.82
C GLN A 427 13.01 -13.73 21.89
N GLU A 428 12.21 -13.46 20.85
CA GLU A 428 12.50 -12.42 19.86
C GLU A 428 12.39 -11.02 20.49
N LEU A 429 11.31 -10.79 21.25
CA LEU A 429 11.05 -9.55 21.98
C LEU A 429 11.96 -9.36 23.20
N GLY A 430 12.62 -10.42 23.67
CA GLY A 430 13.49 -10.36 24.85
C GLY A 430 12.70 -10.03 26.12
N ILE A 431 11.51 -10.63 26.24
CA ILE A 431 10.63 -10.46 27.40
C ILE A 431 11.04 -11.44 28.49
N ASP A 432 11.27 -10.93 29.68
CA ASP A 432 11.59 -11.68 30.88
C ASP A 432 10.39 -11.63 31.87
N CYS A 433 10.43 -12.45 32.92
CA CYS A 433 9.34 -12.51 33.91
C CYS A 433 9.02 -11.14 34.54
N GLU A 434 10.04 -10.31 34.78
CA GLU A 434 9.91 -8.99 35.40
C GLU A 434 9.15 -7.99 34.51
N ASP A 435 9.25 -8.13 33.18
CA ASP A 435 8.61 -7.19 32.25
C ASP A 435 7.09 -7.36 32.20
N VAL A 436 6.61 -8.56 32.53
CA VAL A 436 5.21 -8.98 32.39
C VAL A 436 4.52 -9.29 33.73
N LEU A 437 5.26 -9.29 34.84
CA LEU A 437 4.71 -9.52 36.17
C LEU A 437 3.63 -8.48 36.48
N ASP A 438 2.44 -8.94 36.86
CA ASP A 438 1.25 -8.11 37.12
C ASP A 438 0.88 -7.16 35.97
N ARG A 439 1.19 -7.54 34.73
CA ARG A 439 0.91 -6.74 33.52
C ARG A 439 0.18 -7.54 32.44
N LYS A 440 -0.44 -6.80 31.53
CA LYS A 440 -1.26 -7.26 30.41
C LYS A 440 -0.85 -6.54 29.13
N ILE A 441 -0.70 -7.32 28.08
CA ILE A 441 -0.38 -6.88 26.72
C ILE A 441 -1.52 -7.29 25.81
N MET A 442 -2.06 -6.32 25.07
CA MET A 442 -3.10 -6.56 24.08
C MET A 442 -2.53 -7.35 22.90
N LEU A 443 -3.18 -8.45 22.52
CA LEU A 443 -2.85 -9.23 21.34
C LEU A 443 -4.05 -9.24 20.40
N HIS A 444 -3.90 -8.64 19.23
CA HIS A 444 -4.92 -8.60 18.19
C HIS A 444 -4.68 -9.64 17.10
N GLY A 445 -5.73 -10.38 16.74
CA GLY A 445 -5.69 -11.35 15.65
C GLY A 445 -7.09 -11.73 15.19
N ASP A 446 -7.16 -12.61 14.19
CA ASP A 446 -8.44 -13.12 13.72
C ASP A 446 -9.11 -14.05 14.78
N TYR A 447 -10.29 -14.58 14.46
CA TYR A 447 -10.98 -15.52 15.35
C TYR A 447 -10.11 -16.74 15.71
N LEU A 448 -9.36 -17.28 14.74
CA LEU A 448 -8.57 -18.48 14.94
C LEU A 448 -7.39 -18.20 15.87
N THR A 449 -6.69 -17.07 15.67
CA THR A 449 -5.62 -16.57 16.54
C THR A 449 -6.12 -16.42 17.97
N VAL A 450 -7.18 -15.66 18.19
CA VAL A 450 -7.72 -15.36 19.52
C VAL A 450 -8.14 -16.64 20.24
N ARG A 451 -8.85 -17.53 19.53
CA ARG A 451 -9.25 -18.83 20.07
C ARG A 451 -8.06 -19.70 20.44
N ASN A 452 -7.05 -19.79 19.58
CA ASN A 452 -5.89 -20.66 19.79
C ASN A 452 -4.99 -20.11 20.91
N VAL A 453 -4.79 -18.80 21.00
CA VAL A 453 -4.08 -18.15 22.12
C VAL A 453 -4.81 -18.38 23.44
N THR A 454 -6.13 -18.16 23.48
CA THR A 454 -6.94 -18.41 24.69
C THR A 454 -6.84 -19.88 25.13
N ARG A 455 -6.87 -20.82 24.19
CA ARG A 455 -6.70 -22.26 24.48
C ARG A 455 -5.27 -22.61 24.91
N ALA A 456 -4.26 -21.93 24.37
CA ALA A 456 -2.87 -22.08 24.78
C ALA A 456 -2.70 -21.65 26.25
N MET A 457 -3.24 -20.48 26.62
CA MET A 457 -3.25 -19.99 28.01
C MET A 457 -3.94 -21.00 28.94
N PHE A 458 -5.12 -21.50 28.56
CA PHE A 458 -5.84 -22.50 29.35
C PHE A 458 -5.02 -23.78 29.57
N ARG A 459 -4.44 -24.34 28.50
CA ARG A 459 -3.61 -25.56 28.58
C ARG A 459 -2.34 -25.38 29.41
N ARG A 460 -1.80 -24.17 29.45
CA ARG A 460 -0.56 -23.83 30.15
C ARG A 460 -0.82 -23.20 31.52
N SER A 461 -2.06 -23.17 31.99
CA SER A 461 -2.42 -22.63 33.31
C SER A 461 -1.66 -23.28 34.47
N VAL A 462 -1.24 -24.54 34.32
CA VAL A 462 -0.46 -25.31 35.31
C VAL A 462 1.06 -25.22 35.12
N GLU A 463 1.56 -24.50 34.11
CA GLU A 463 2.99 -24.32 33.86
C GLU A 463 3.65 -23.65 35.10
N PRO A 464 4.78 -24.12 35.63
CA PRO A 464 5.40 -23.50 36.81
C PRO A 464 5.85 -22.06 36.56
N GLU A 465 6.39 -21.76 35.39
CA GLU A 465 6.94 -20.44 35.05
C GLU A 465 5.83 -19.46 34.59
N PRO A 466 5.60 -18.34 35.29
CA PRO A 466 4.54 -17.38 34.96
C PRO A 466 4.61 -16.82 33.53
N LEU A 467 5.82 -16.50 33.05
CA LEU A 467 6.05 -16.03 31.69
C LEU A 467 5.53 -17.03 30.64
N MET A 468 5.75 -18.32 30.90
CA MET A 468 5.38 -19.42 30.02
C MET A 468 3.93 -19.89 30.19
N ARG A 469 3.16 -19.35 31.16
CA ARG A 469 1.70 -19.50 31.22
C ARG A 469 0.98 -18.64 30.18
N PHE A 470 1.65 -17.60 29.67
CA PHE A 470 1.09 -16.58 28.79
C PHE A 470 -0.08 -15.78 29.39
N GLY A 471 -0.22 -15.79 30.72
CA GLY A 471 -1.28 -15.06 31.44
C GLY A 471 -1.21 -13.54 31.26
N TRP A 472 -0.05 -13.02 30.86
CA TRP A 472 0.21 -11.62 30.53
C TRP A 472 -0.40 -11.17 29.20
N VAL A 473 -0.95 -12.09 28.40
CA VAL A 473 -1.63 -11.77 27.14
C VAL A 473 -3.12 -11.49 27.41
N GLU A 474 -3.66 -10.45 26.80
CA GLU A 474 -5.10 -10.23 26.63
C GLU A 474 -5.46 -10.37 25.14
N PRO A 475 -6.03 -11.51 24.70
CA PRO A 475 -6.45 -11.71 23.31
C PRO A 475 -7.66 -10.84 22.96
N ILE A 476 -7.61 -10.14 21.83
CA ILE A 476 -8.65 -9.22 21.36
C ILE A 476 -8.96 -9.49 19.89
N ALA A 477 -10.23 -9.67 19.58
CA ALA A 477 -10.68 -9.89 18.21
C ALA A 477 -10.32 -8.71 17.28
N GLY A 478 -9.74 -9.05 16.13
CA GLY A 478 -9.35 -8.13 15.07
C GLY A 478 -10.54 -7.41 14.46
N LEU A 479 -10.52 -6.08 14.52
CA LEU A 479 -11.63 -5.24 14.07
C LEU A 479 -11.84 -5.33 12.54
N PHE A 480 -10.78 -5.55 11.76
CA PHE A 480 -10.91 -5.75 10.32
C PHE A 480 -11.56 -7.09 9.98
N HIS A 481 -11.16 -8.16 10.67
CA HIS A 481 -11.81 -9.46 10.53
C HIS A 481 -13.28 -9.43 10.94
N LEU A 482 -13.65 -8.68 11.99
CA LEU A 482 -15.06 -8.42 12.31
C LEU A 482 -15.78 -7.74 11.13
N GLN A 483 -15.22 -6.64 10.59
CA GLN A 483 -15.80 -5.93 9.45
C GLN A 483 -16.01 -6.85 8.23
N MET A 484 -14.97 -7.60 7.86
CA MET A 484 -15.02 -8.54 6.73
C MET A 484 -16.13 -9.59 6.92
N ASN A 485 -16.29 -10.12 8.13
CA ASN A 485 -17.32 -11.11 8.39
C ASN A 485 -18.73 -10.53 8.47
N VAL A 486 -18.90 -9.27 8.89
CA VAL A 486 -20.18 -8.57 8.76
C VAL A 486 -20.54 -8.39 7.28
N LEU A 487 -19.57 -7.99 6.45
CA LEU A 487 -19.78 -7.90 5.01
C LEU A 487 -20.18 -9.26 4.43
N LYS A 488 -19.49 -10.33 4.83
CA LYS A 488 -19.82 -11.71 4.46
C LYS A 488 -21.25 -12.10 4.83
N LEU A 489 -21.66 -11.77 6.05
CA LEU A 489 -23.03 -12.00 6.54
C LEU A 489 -24.04 -11.24 5.67
N ILE A 490 -23.81 -9.95 5.41
CA ILE A 490 -24.68 -9.13 4.58
C ILE A 490 -24.82 -9.74 3.18
N PHE A 491 -23.71 -10.12 2.54
CA PHE A 491 -23.78 -10.81 1.25
C PHE A 491 -24.53 -12.14 1.34
N GLY A 492 -24.30 -12.94 2.40
CA GLY A 492 -25.04 -14.19 2.60
C GLY A 492 -26.56 -14.00 2.68
N VAL A 493 -27.02 -12.86 3.20
CA VAL A 493 -28.44 -12.51 3.29
C VAL A 493 -29.00 -11.89 2.01
N PHE A 494 -28.23 -11.01 1.34
CA PHE A 494 -28.73 -10.15 0.25
C PHE A 494 -28.17 -10.48 -1.14
N GLU A 495 -27.35 -11.54 -1.30
CA GLU A 495 -26.82 -11.96 -2.59
C GLU A 495 -27.95 -12.20 -3.60
N GLY A 496 -28.90 -13.08 -3.26
CA GLY A 496 -30.05 -13.44 -4.09
C GLY A 496 -29.68 -13.91 -5.50
N GLU A 497 -30.68 -13.98 -6.38
CA GLU A 497 -30.49 -14.31 -7.79
C GLU A 497 -30.49 -13.06 -8.68
N ALA A 498 -29.96 -13.18 -9.90
CA ALA A 498 -29.93 -12.06 -10.85
C ALA A 498 -31.34 -11.57 -11.26
N ALA A 499 -32.34 -12.45 -11.15
CA ALA A 499 -33.75 -12.12 -11.40
C ALA A 499 -34.37 -11.31 -10.25
N ASP A 500 -33.90 -11.51 -9.01
CA ASP A 500 -34.51 -10.93 -7.82
C ASP A 500 -34.36 -9.40 -7.81
N PRO A 501 -35.45 -8.63 -7.68
CA PRO A 501 -35.37 -7.18 -7.55
C PRO A 501 -34.59 -6.78 -6.29
N GLY A 502 -33.60 -5.91 -6.46
CA GLY A 502 -32.80 -5.39 -5.33
C GLY A 502 -31.73 -6.33 -4.78
N SER A 503 -31.47 -7.47 -5.43
CA SER A 503 -30.40 -8.38 -4.99
C SER A 503 -29.01 -7.87 -5.40
N LEU A 504 -27.99 -8.20 -4.59
CA LEU A 504 -26.60 -7.86 -4.91
C LEU A 504 -26.13 -8.59 -6.18
N LYS A 505 -26.66 -9.80 -6.45
CA LYS A 505 -26.35 -10.55 -7.67
C LYS A 505 -26.86 -9.85 -8.92
N ARG A 506 -28.06 -9.27 -8.87
CA ARG A 506 -28.63 -8.47 -9.96
C ARG A 506 -27.77 -7.24 -10.23
N PHE A 507 -27.44 -6.47 -9.20
CA PHE A 507 -26.63 -5.25 -9.35
C PHE A 507 -25.21 -5.54 -9.86
N SER A 508 -24.54 -6.56 -9.33
CA SER A 508 -23.19 -6.94 -9.79
C SER A 508 -23.18 -7.38 -11.25
N THR A 509 -24.23 -8.09 -11.69
CA THR A 509 -24.42 -8.50 -13.10
C THR A 509 -24.62 -7.30 -14.02
N ILE A 510 -25.54 -6.39 -13.66
CA ILE A 510 -25.83 -5.18 -14.45
C ILE A 510 -24.61 -4.27 -14.55
N LEU A 511 -23.89 -4.08 -13.44
CA LEU A 511 -22.69 -3.25 -13.36
C LEU A 511 -21.41 -3.96 -13.84
N ARG A 512 -21.51 -5.22 -14.27
CA ARG A 512 -20.39 -6.05 -14.74
C ARG A 512 -19.21 -6.11 -13.75
N ARG A 513 -19.52 -6.14 -12.45
CA ARG A 513 -18.53 -6.22 -11.37
C ARG A 513 -18.01 -7.66 -11.24
N LYS A 514 -16.68 -7.82 -11.18
CA LYS A 514 -15.99 -9.10 -10.99
C LYS A 514 -15.41 -9.17 -9.57
N GLY A 515 -15.14 -10.38 -9.06
CA GLY A 515 -14.57 -10.57 -7.72
C GLY A 515 -15.57 -10.41 -6.57
N VAL A 516 -16.83 -10.14 -6.88
CA VAL A 516 -17.89 -9.88 -5.89
C VAL A 516 -18.74 -11.13 -5.68
N SER A 517 -18.74 -11.66 -4.45
CA SER A 517 -19.53 -12.84 -4.05
C SER A 517 -19.63 -12.95 -2.54
N LYS A 518 -20.57 -13.76 -2.03
CA LYS A 518 -20.69 -14.03 -0.59
C LYS A 518 -19.48 -14.66 0.10
N ASP A 519 -18.51 -15.18 -0.65
CA ASP A 519 -17.29 -15.72 -0.04
C ASP A 519 -16.29 -14.63 0.39
N ILE A 520 -16.46 -13.40 -0.12
CA ILE A 520 -15.59 -12.23 0.16
C ILE A 520 -14.10 -12.55 -0.07
N LYS A 521 -13.79 -13.31 -1.13
CA LYS A 521 -12.38 -13.62 -1.49
C LYS A 521 -11.58 -12.39 -1.88
N ASP A 522 -12.22 -11.41 -2.50
CA ASP A 522 -11.67 -10.09 -2.77
C ASP A 522 -12.43 -9.08 -1.91
N PHE A 523 -11.92 -8.84 -0.70
CA PHE A 523 -12.53 -7.92 0.25
C PHE A 523 -12.70 -6.52 -0.35
N HIS A 524 -11.68 -6.02 -1.06
CA HIS A 524 -11.72 -4.66 -1.61
C HIS A 524 -12.77 -4.49 -2.70
N ALA A 525 -12.90 -5.47 -3.61
CA ALA A 525 -13.96 -5.44 -4.61
C ALA A 525 -15.35 -5.53 -4.00
N CYS A 526 -15.53 -6.38 -2.96
CA CYS A 526 -16.80 -6.53 -2.28
C CYS A 526 -17.19 -5.29 -1.47
N ASP A 527 -16.25 -4.69 -0.72
CA ASP A 527 -16.47 -3.48 0.07
C ASP A 527 -16.80 -2.27 -0.82
N ASP A 528 -16.05 -2.04 -1.90
CA ASP A 528 -16.32 -0.96 -2.87
C ASP A 528 -17.71 -1.10 -3.49
N PHE A 529 -18.03 -2.31 -3.97
CA PHE A 529 -19.33 -2.58 -4.57
C PHE A 529 -20.47 -2.41 -3.57
N PHE A 530 -20.31 -2.94 -2.35
CA PHE A 530 -21.34 -2.83 -1.32
C PHE A 530 -21.61 -1.38 -0.93
N ARG A 531 -20.56 -0.58 -0.68
CA ARG A 531 -20.71 0.84 -0.35
C ARG A 531 -21.36 1.61 -1.50
N MET A 532 -20.99 1.34 -2.75
CA MET A 532 -21.66 1.92 -3.92
C MET A 532 -23.16 1.61 -3.95
N VAL A 533 -23.56 0.35 -3.76
CA VAL A 533 -24.97 -0.04 -3.73
C VAL A 533 -25.68 0.62 -2.55
N LEU A 534 -25.08 0.60 -1.36
CA LEU A 534 -25.65 1.23 -0.17
C LEU A 534 -25.88 2.74 -0.33
N GLU A 535 -24.93 3.47 -0.91
CA GLU A 535 -25.11 4.88 -1.23
C GLU A 535 -26.30 5.09 -2.18
N ALA A 536 -26.45 4.24 -3.20
CA ALA A 536 -27.60 4.31 -4.09
C ALA A 536 -28.94 4.04 -3.36
N TYR A 537 -28.95 3.12 -2.39
CA TYR A 537 -30.13 2.88 -1.54
C TYR A 537 -30.45 4.07 -0.63
N ILE A 538 -29.43 4.73 -0.05
CA ILE A 538 -29.60 5.95 0.75
C ILE A 538 -30.24 7.06 -0.10
N LEU A 539 -29.74 7.27 -1.33
CA LEU A 539 -30.29 8.25 -2.26
C LEU A 539 -31.73 7.90 -2.68
N ALA A 540 -32.00 6.63 -3.00
CA ALA A 540 -33.33 6.16 -3.38
C ALA A 540 -34.33 6.28 -2.22
N TYR A 541 -33.90 6.00 -0.98
CA TYR A 541 -34.72 6.15 0.21
C TYR A 541 -35.07 7.61 0.46
N TYR A 542 -34.08 8.51 0.39
CA TYR A 542 -34.32 9.94 0.54
C TYR A 542 -35.22 10.49 -0.59
N GLN A 543 -35.01 10.05 -1.84
CA GLN A 543 -35.88 10.39 -2.97
C GLN A 543 -37.34 9.98 -2.71
N HIS A 544 -37.56 8.74 -2.27
CA HIS A 544 -38.89 8.21 -1.95
C HIS A 544 -39.55 9.03 -0.84
N TYR A 545 -38.82 9.32 0.23
CA TYR A 545 -39.33 10.10 1.36
C TYR A 545 -39.65 11.56 0.98
N ALA A 546 -38.83 12.16 0.12
CA ALA A 546 -39.06 13.50 -0.41
C ALA A 546 -40.21 13.57 -1.44
N GLY A 547 -40.87 12.45 -1.76
CA GLY A 547 -41.98 12.39 -2.72
C GLY A 547 -41.56 12.64 -4.16
N LEU A 548 -40.29 12.39 -4.50
CA LEU A 548 -39.74 12.63 -5.83
C LEU A 548 -39.90 11.40 -6.72
N ALA A 549 -40.44 11.60 -7.93
CA ALA A 549 -40.65 10.51 -8.88
C ALA A 549 -39.33 9.99 -9.47
N TYR A 550 -38.33 10.85 -9.63
CA TYR A 550 -37.07 10.50 -10.30
C TYR A 550 -35.83 11.05 -9.58
N ALA A 551 -34.74 10.28 -9.60
CA ALA A 551 -33.49 10.64 -8.92
C ALA A 551 -32.87 11.95 -9.43
N ASN A 552 -33.05 12.30 -10.71
CA ASN A 552 -32.56 13.55 -11.29
C ASN A 552 -33.22 14.80 -10.67
N GLN A 553 -34.36 14.66 -9.99
CA GLN A 553 -35.04 15.76 -9.29
C GLN A 553 -34.35 16.15 -7.98
N LEU A 554 -33.53 15.26 -7.38
CA LEU A 554 -32.82 15.51 -6.13
C LEU A 554 -31.98 16.79 -6.18
N ASN A 555 -31.28 17.02 -7.29
CA ASN A 555 -30.42 18.19 -7.45
C ASN A 555 -31.20 19.52 -7.46
N ALA A 556 -32.44 19.53 -7.95
CA ALA A 556 -33.30 20.72 -7.89
C ALA A 556 -33.90 20.89 -6.50
N HIS A 557 -34.41 19.79 -5.93
CA HIS A 557 -35.00 19.73 -4.60
C HIS A 557 -34.05 20.25 -3.50
N LEU A 558 -32.81 19.75 -3.48
CA LEU A 558 -31.80 20.12 -2.47
C LEU A 558 -31.38 21.59 -2.48
N LYS A 559 -31.71 22.35 -3.54
CA LYS A 559 -31.45 23.81 -3.59
C LYS A 559 -32.44 24.62 -2.76
N THR A 560 -33.62 24.06 -2.48
CA THR A 560 -34.72 24.79 -1.85
C THR A 560 -35.26 24.10 -0.59
N SER A 561 -35.08 22.78 -0.46
CA SER A 561 -35.54 21.99 0.69
C SER A 561 -34.73 22.24 1.96
N ASP A 562 -35.38 22.15 3.13
CA ASP A 562 -34.70 21.95 4.41
C ASP A 562 -34.22 20.49 4.50
N TRP A 563 -33.12 20.19 3.81
CA TRP A 563 -32.62 18.83 3.68
C TRP A 563 -32.19 18.22 5.02
N PRO A 564 -31.60 18.95 6.01
CA PRO A 564 -31.29 18.34 7.31
C PRO A 564 -32.55 17.87 8.04
N ALA A 565 -33.59 18.71 8.09
CA ALA A 565 -34.84 18.33 8.74
C ALA A 565 -35.53 17.17 8.02
N GLN A 566 -35.50 17.15 6.69
CA GLN A 566 -36.05 16.05 5.90
C GLN A 566 -35.29 14.74 6.09
N ILE A 567 -33.95 14.78 6.21
CA ILE A 567 -33.15 13.61 6.56
C ILE A 567 -33.57 13.08 7.93
N ALA A 568 -33.62 13.93 8.95
CA ALA A 568 -33.98 13.51 10.30
C ALA A 568 -35.38 12.88 10.36
N LEU A 569 -36.32 13.41 9.59
CA LEU A 569 -37.66 12.82 9.44
C LEU A 569 -37.62 11.48 8.71
N ALA A 570 -36.87 11.37 7.61
CA ALA A 570 -36.71 10.12 6.86
C ALA A 570 -36.06 9.03 7.73
N VAL A 571 -34.98 9.36 8.43
CA VAL A 571 -34.26 8.44 9.32
C VAL A 571 -35.19 7.91 10.41
N ARG A 572 -35.92 8.79 11.11
CA ARG A 572 -36.88 8.38 12.15
C ARG A 572 -38.03 7.52 11.61
N ALA A 573 -38.38 7.65 10.34
CA ALA A 573 -39.48 6.92 9.73
C ALA A 573 -39.12 5.47 9.32
N GLY A 574 -37.85 5.16 9.05
CA GLY A 574 -37.49 3.83 8.52
C GLY A 574 -36.13 3.25 8.90
N ILE A 575 -35.27 4.01 9.58
CA ILE A 575 -34.02 3.49 10.16
C ILE A 575 -34.29 3.09 11.61
N ASP A 576 -34.85 1.90 11.78
CA ASP A 576 -35.11 1.28 13.07
C ASP A 576 -34.91 -0.24 12.93
N PRO A 577 -34.03 -0.87 13.73
CA PRO A 577 -33.77 -2.30 13.69
C PRO A 577 -35.03 -3.18 13.81
N PHE A 578 -36.08 -2.68 14.46
CA PHE A 578 -37.34 -3.41 14.66
C PHE A 578 -38.40 -3.09 13.60
N MET A 579 -38.15 -2.16 12.68
CA MET A 579 -39.14 -1.69 11.72
C MET A 579 -39.72 -2.83 10.88
N VAL A 580 -38.87 -3.65 10.28
CA VAL A 580 -39.33 -4.75 9.41
C VAL A 580 -40.08 -5.82 10.23
N SER A 581 -39.71 -6.02 11.49
CA SER A 581 -40.45 -6.90 12.39
C SER A 581 -41.88 -6.40 12.62
N ARG A 582 -42.05 -5.09 12.91
CA ARG A 582 -43.38 -4.47 13.07
C ARG A 582 -44.22 -4.52 11.79
N VAL A 583 -43.61 -4.26 10.62
CA VAL A 583 -44.32 -4.38 9.34
C VAL A 583 -44.79 -5.81 9.10
N ARG A 584 -43.94 -6.79 9.40
CA ARG A 584 -44.28 -8.21 9.28
C ARG A 584 -45.37 -8.65 10.25
N SER A 585 -45.40 -8.13 11.49
CA SER A 585 -46.44 -8.47 12.46
C SER A 585 -47.80 -7.95 12.02
N VAL A 586 -47.89 -6.68 11.59
CA VAL A 586 -49.13 -6.08 11.06
C VAL A 586 -49.61 -6.82 9.80
N ALA A 587 -48.68 -7.15 8.89
CA ALA A 587 -49.01 -7.91 7.70
C ALA A 587 -49.52 -9.32 8.05
N ARG A 588 -48.94 -9.97 9.06
CA ARG A 588 -49.36 -11.30 9.51
C ARG A 588 -50.78 -11.29 10.06
N GLU A 589 -51.14 -10.32 10.90
CA GLU A 589 -52.52 -10.17 11.39
C GLU A 589 -53.52 -10.02 10.24
N SER A 590 -53.17 -9.20 9.24
CA SER A 590 -53.99 -9.00 8.05
C SER A 590 -54.12 -10.28 7.21
N ILE A 591 -53.03 -11.04 7.04
CA ILE A 591 -53.03 -12.32 6.33
C ILE A 591 -53.89 -13.34 7.08
N ASP A 592 -53.72 -13.48 8.39
CA ASP A 592 -54.45 -14.45 9.20
C ASP A 592 -55.96 -14.17 9.18
N ALA A 593 -56.36 -12.89 9.23
CA ALA A 593 -57.75 -12.48 9.06
C ALA A 593 -58.31 -12.86 7.67
N ALA A 594 -57.58 -12.54 6.59
CA ALA A 594 -58.00 -12.85 5.22
C ALA A 594 -58.06 -14.36 4.95
N VAL A 595 -57.11 -15.12 5.50
CA VAL A 595 -57.09 -16.60 5.44
C VAL A 595 -58.29 -17.17 6.19
N GLY A 596 -58.65 -16.61 7.35
CA GLY A 596 -59.84 -16.99 8.10
C GLY A 596 -61.12 -16.94 7.24
N VAL A 597 -61.36 -15.79 6.57
CA VAL A 597 -62.51 -15.61 5.68
C VAL A 597 -62.51 -16.62 4.53
N ARG A 598 -61.37 -16.80 3.85
CA ARG A 598 -61.27 -17.78 2.73
C ARG A 598 -61.44 -19.22 3.20
N MET A 599 -60.98 -19.55 4.40
CA MET A 599 -61.17 -20.87 4.99
C MET A 599 -62.64 -21.15 5.31
N GLU A 600 -63.41 -20.14 5.71
CA GLU A 600 -64.86 -20.28 5.89
C GLU A 600 -65.58 -20.51 4.56
N GLU A 601 -65.21 -19.78 3.50
CA GLU A 601 -65.73 -20.00 2.15
C GLU A 601 -65.45 -21.44 1.65
N GLU A 602 -64.22 -21.92 1.83
CA GLU A 602 -63.84 -23.29 1.42
C GLU A 602 -64.60 -24.36 2.23
N ARG A 603 -64.82 -24.13 3.54
CA ARG A 603 -65.66 -25.03 4.36
C ARG A 603 -67.13 -25.00 3.90
N ALA A 604 -67.66 -23.84 3.54
CA ALA A 604 -69.02 -23.71 3.02
C ALA A 604 -69.19 -24.45 1.67
N LYS A 605 -68.25 -24.26 0.72
CA LYS A 605 -68.23 -25.00 -0.55
C LYS A 605 -68.19 -26.52 -0.33
N TRP A 606 -67.42 -26.96 0.66
CA TRP A 606 -67.34 -28.38 1.02
C TRP A 606 -68.65 -28.95 1.56
N GLU A 607 -69.38 -28.20 2.39
CA GLU A 607 -70.71 -28.63 2.86
C GLU A 607 -71.74 -28.66 1.71
N VAL A 608 -71.67 -27.72 0.74
CA VAL A 608 -72.50 -27.75 -0.47
C VAL A 608 -72.22 -29.00 -1.31
N LEU A 609 -70.95 -29.32 -1.57
CA LEU A 609 -70.54 -30.54 -2.30
C LEU A 609 -71.04 -31.81 -1.61
N LYS A 610 -70.98 -31.86 -0.27
CA LYS A 610 -71.48 -32.97 0.53
C LYS A 610 -73.00 -33.08 0.46
N ALA A 611 -73.73 -31.97 0.45
CA ALA A 611 -75.19 -31.94 0.27
C ALA A 611 -75.61 -32.41 -1.14
N GLN A 612 -74.93 -31.93 -2.20
CA GLN A 612 -75.15 -32.39 -3.58
C GLN A 612 -74.92 -33.90 -3.72
N ARG A 613 -73.87 -34.43 -3.10
CA ARG A 613 -73.59 -35.87 -3.10
C ARG A 613 -74.69 -36.68 -2.40
N ARG A 614 -75.26 -36.17 -1.30
CA ARG A 614 -76.41 -36.81 -0.63
C ARG A 614 -77.62 -36.90 -1.58
N LEU A 615 -77.88 -35.85 -2.35
CA LEU A 615 -78.97 -35.80 -3.33
C LEU A 615 -78.71 -36.74 -4.53
N GLN A 616 -77.49 -36.75 -5.10
CA GLN A 616 -77.11 -37.67 -6.19
C GLN A 616 -77.27 -39.13 -5.79
N ARG A 617 -76.94 -39.47 -4.53
CA ARG A 617 -77.15 -40.81 -3.97
C ARG A 617 -78.63 -41.17 -3.86
N GLN A 618 -79.49 -40.22 -3.48
CA GLN A 618 -80.95 -40.44 -3.40
C GLN A 618 -81.57 -40.63 -4.80
N ASN A 619 -81.04 -39.94 -5.81
CA ASN A 619 -81.54 -39.99 -7.18
C ASN A 619 -80.91 -41.12 -8.03
N GLY A 620 -80.14 -42.04 -7.43
CA GLY A 620 -79.53 -43.18 -8.14
C GLY A 620 -78.46 -42.82 -9.18
N GLN A 621 -77.85 -41.64 -9.08
CA GLN A 621 -76.85 -41.16 -10.04
C GLN A 621 -75.42 -41.61 -9.66
N SER A 622 -74.52 -41.70 -10.65
CA SER A 622 -73.10 -41.99 -10.44
C SER A 622 -72.44 -40.92 -9.57
N LEU A 623 -71.68 -41.34 -8.56
CA LEU A 623 -71.05 -40.46 -7.57
C LEU A 623 -69.68 -39.98 -8.05
N ALA A 624 -69.52 -38.67 -8.24
CA ALA A 624 -68.21 -38.07 -8.52
C ALA A 624 -67.26 -38.22 -7.31
N ASN A 625 -65.95 -38.34 -7.58
CA ASN A 625 -64.92 -38.37 -6.55
C ASN A 625 -64.85 -37.03 -5.81
N LEU A 626 -64.94 -37.06 -4.47
CA LEU A 626 -64.68 -35.87 -3.66
C LEU A 626 -63.18 -35.54 -3.67
N PRO A 627 -62.80 -34.26 -3.74
CA PRO A 627 -61.41 -33.85 -3.54
C PRO A 627 -60.88 -34.35 -2.19
N ARG A 628 -59.56 -34.51 -2.04
CA ARG A 628 -58.98 -34.89 -0.75
C ARG A 628 -59.15 -33.74 0.26
N LYS A 629 -59.79 -34.01 1.40
CA LYS A 629 -60.01 -33.03 2.47
C LYS A 629 -58.70 -32.78 3.25
N ASP A 630 -57.96 -31.75 2.87
CA ASP A 630 -56.70 -31.34 3.53
C ASP A 630 -56.73 -29.85 3.89
N TRP A 631 -57.32 -29.54 5.04
CA TRP A 631 -57.43 -28.15 5.52
C TRP A 631 -56.10 -27.49 5.83
N LYS A 632 -55.07 -28.26 6.21
CA LYS A 632 -53.75 -27.70 6.50
C LYS A 632 -53.07 -27.22 5.21
N ASN A 633 -53.14 -28.02 4.15
CA ASN A 633 -52.60 -27.65 2.86
C ASN A 633 -53.35 -26.45 2.26
N ILE A 634 -54.68 -26.47 2.32
CA ILE A 634 -55.51 -25.35 1.85
C ILE A 634 -55.16 -24.06 2.60
N GLN A 635 -55.09 -24.11 3.93
CA GLN A 635 -54.69 -22.95 4.73
C GLN A 635 -53.29 -22.46 4.36
N SER A 636 -52.30 -23.36 4.25
CA SER A 636 -50.93 -23.00 3.88
C SER A 636 -50.85 -22.33 2.50
N ARG A 637 -51.62 -22.81 1.52
CA ARG A 637 -51.68 -22.22 0.17
C ARG A 637 -52.31 -20.83 0.23
N LEU A 638 -53.45 -20.68 0.92
CA LEU A 638 -54.11 -19.40 1.10
C LEU A 638 -53.20 -18.38 1.80
N THR A 639 -52.46 -18.80 2.83
CA THR A 639 -51.46 -17.93 3.50
C THR A 639 -50.37 -17.47 2.53
N ALA A 640 -49.88 -18.34 1.65
CA ALA A 640 -48.88 -17.96 0.66
C ALA A 640 -49.45 -17.01 -0.41
N ASP A 641 -50.61 -17.34 -0.98
CA ASP A 641 -51.25 -16.58 -2.06
C ASP A 641 -51.67 -15.18 -1.57
N LEU A 642 -52.34 -15.10 -0.42
CA LEU A 642 -52.75 -13.82 0.18
C LEU A 642 -51.55 -13.03 0.71
N GLY A 643 -50.55 -13.72 1.26
CA GLY A 643 -49.33 -13.11 1.74
C GLY A 643 -48.56 -12.37 0.65
N ALA A 644 -48.53 -12.91 -0.58
CA ALA A 644 -47.88 -12.27 -1.73
C ALA A 644 -48.56 -10.95 -2.15
N GLY A 645 -49.86 -10.79 -1.91
CA GLY A 645 -50.59 -9.56 -2.21
C GLY A 645 -50.51 -8.49 -1.13
N ILE A 646 -50.19 -8.88 0.11
CA ILE A 646 -50.18 -7.99 1.29
C ILE A 646 -48.78 -7.49 1.61
N ARG A 647 -47.74 -8.30 1.38
CA ARG A 647 -46.36 -7.96 1.74
C ARG A 647 -45.55 -7.43 0.56
N ASP A 648 -44.95 -6.26 0.74
CA ASP A 648 -43.92 -5.74 -0.16
C ASP A 648 -42.55 -6.27 0.26
N ILE A 649 -42.24 -7.50 -0.17
CA ILE A 649 -40.98 -8.19 0.17
C ILE A 649 -39.76 -7.41 -0.34
N VAL A 650 -39.87 -6.72 -1.47
CA VAL A 650 -38.77 -5.94 -2.06
C VAL A 650 -38.45 -4.75 -1.16
N LYS A 651 -39.47 -4.01 -0.72
CA LYS A 651 -39.31 -2.89 0.21
C LYS A 651 -38.81 -3.35 1.58
N GLU A 652 -39.34 -4.46 2.10
CA GLU A 652 -38.85 -5.03 3.36
C GLU A 652 -37.35 -5.38 3.29
N ASN A 653 -36.92 -6.05 2.21
CA ASN A 653 -35.51 -6.39 2.00
C ASN A 653 -34.64 -5.14 1.83
N ALA A 654 -35.13 -4.11 1.14
CA ALA A 654 -34.45 -2.82 1.02
C ALA A 654 -34.25 -2.12 2.38
N MET A 655 -35.26 -2.17 3.25
CA MET A 655 -35.16 -1.62 4.60
C MET A 655 -34.17 -2.41 5.47
N LEU A 656 -34.18 -3.74 5.41
CA LEU A 656 -33.19 -4.57 6.11
C LEU A 656 -31.77 -4.27 5.61
N PHE A 657 -31.59 -4.16 4.29
CA PHE A 657 -30.32 -3.85 3.65
C PHE A 657 -29.78 -2.48 4.10
N LEU A 658 -30.63 -1.45 4.13
CA LEU A 658 -30.28 -0.13 4.63
C LEU A 658 -29.87 -0.16 6.11
N ASN A 659 -30.65 -0.80 6.97
CA ASN A 659 -30.33 -0.85 8.41
C ASN A 659 -29.01 -1.58 8.68
N CYS A 660 -28.78 -2.75 8.05
CA CYS A 660 -27.51 -3.47 8.21
C CYS A 660 -26.34 -2.70 7.58
N GLY A 661 -26.57 -2.10 6.42
CA GLY A 661 -25.55 -1.36 5.68
C GLY A 661 -25.13 -0.07 6.36
N LEU A 662 -26.04 0.66 7.00
CA LEU A 662 -25.69 1.86 7.75
C LEU A 662 -24.77 1.54 8.93
N ILE A 663 -24.99 0.42 9.64
CA ILE A 663 -24.08 -0.04 10.71
C ILE A 663 -22.70 -0.36 10.13
N TYR A 664 -22.65 -1.07 9.00
CA TYR A 664 -21.38 -1.36 8.31
C TYR A 664 -20.65 -0.09 7.84
N LEU A 665 -21.39 0.86 7.27
CA LEU A 665 -20.85 2.12 6.76
C LEU A 665 -20.38 3.02 7.90
N ASP A 666 -21.11 3.06 9.01
CA ASP A 666 -20.72 3.76 10.23
C ASP A 666 -19.40 3.21 10.78
N PHE A 667 -19.27 1.88 10.88
CA PHE A 667 -18.01 1.24 11.28
C PHE A 667 -16.86 1.55 10.31
N HIS A 668 -17.10 1.43 9.00
CA HIS A 668 -16.08 1.71 7.98
C HIS A 668 -15.58 3.15 8.08
N ASP A 669 -16.51 4.11 8.18
CA ASP A 669 -16.22 5.53 8.29
C ASP A 669 -15.54 5.86 9.63
N ALA A 670 -16.00 5.25 10.74
CA ALA A 670 -15.38 5.36 12.05
C ALA A 670 -13.93 4.87 12.05
N CYS A 671 -13.67 3.70 11.45
CA CYS A 671 -12.32 3.18 11.28
C CYS A 671 -11.44 4.11 10.47
N ARG A 672 -11.94 4.63 9.33
CA ARG A 672 -11.19 5.55 8.47
C ARG A 672 -10.86 6.87 9.17
N GLY A 673 -11.82 7.41 9.92
CA GLY A 673 -11.72 8.66 10.65
C GLY A 673 -11.11 8.54 12.05
N GLY A 674 -10.70 7.35 12.51
CA GLY A 674 -10.09 7.18 13.82
C GLY A 674 -11.05 7.39 15.01
N PHE A 675 -12.37 7.23 14.82
CA PHE A 675 -13.40 7.48 15.84
C PHE A 675 -13.70 6.21 16.65
N SER A 676 -12.85 5.91 17.65
CA SER A 676 -12.96 4.67 18.45
C SER A 676 -14.26 4.56 19.24
N GLY A 677 -14.86 5.68 19.67
CA GLY A 677 -16.18 5.65 20.33
C GLY A 677 -17.30 5.13 19.41
N ARG A 678 -17.27 5.46 18.11
CA ARG A 678 -18.22 4.92 17.12
C ARG A 678 -17.95 3.44 16.84
N VAL A 679 -16.68 3.04 16.81
CA VAL A 679 -16.28 1.63 16.68
C VAL A 679 -16.86 0.79 17.82
N GLU A 680 -16.74 1.24 19.08
CA GLU A 680 -17.34 0.56 20.24
C GLU A 680 -18.85 0.34 20.05
N ARG A 681 -19.59 1.38 19.63
CA ARG A 681 -21.05 1.28 19.39
C ARG A 681 -21.39 0.32 18.27
N CYS A 682 -20.60 0.31 17.19
CA CYS A 682 -20.79 -0.62 16.08
C CYS A 682 -20.49 -2.07 16.46
N VAL A 683 -19.47 -2.34 17.29
CA VAL A 683 -19.14 -3.71 17.74
C VAL A 683 -20.31 -4.32 18.54
N LYS A 684 -21.01 -3.51 19.35
CA LYS A 684 -22.24 -3.95 20.03
C LYS A 684 -23.31 -4.40 19.02
N MET A 685 -23.48 -3.64 17.93
CA MET A 685 -24.42 -4.01 16.86
C MET A 685 -23.97 -5.24 16.06
N PHE A 686 -22.66 -5.41 15.84
CA PHE A 686 -22.10 -6.58 15.19
C PHE A 686 -22.42 -7.87 15.97
N ALA A 687 -22.39 -7.84 17.30
CA ALA A 687 -22.79 -8.98 18.13
C ALA A 687 -24.21 -9.46 17.80
N ILE A 688 -25.15 -8.52 17.68
CA ILE A 688 -26.57 -8.80 17.35
C ILE A 688 -26.68 -9.34 15.91
N LEU A 689 -26.01 -8.68 14.95
CA LEU A 689 -26.02 -9.12 13.55
C LEU A 689 -25.49 -10.54 13.41
N PHE A 690 -24.32 -10.84 13.98
CA PHE A 690 -23.72 -12.17 13.91
C PHE A 690 -24.57 -13.25 14.57
N ALA A 691 -25.16 -12.95 15.73
CA ALA A 691 -26.07 -13.87 16.41
C ALA A 691 -27.30 -14.19 15.52
N GLY A 692 -27.93 -13.17 14.94
CA GLY A 692 -29.06 -13.34 14.02
C GLY A 692 -28.71 -14.05 12.71
N GLY A 693 -27.51 -13.81 12.19
CA GLY A 693 -27.00 -14.42 10.95
C GLY A 693 -26.41 -15.82 11.10
N LYS A 694 -26.44 -16.42 12.30
CA LYS A 694 -25.84 -17.74 12.61
C LYS A 694 -24.31 -17.82 12.41
N HIS A 695 -23.62 -16.71 12.58
CA HIS A 695 -22.15 -16.65 12.60
C HIS A 695 -21.64 -16.79 14.04
N SER A 696 -21.83 -17.98 14.65
CA SER A 696 -21.63 -18.19 16.09
C SER A 696 -20.23 -17.88 16.61
N ASN A 697 -19.18 -18.14 15.82
CA ASN A 697 -17.80 -17.84 16.20
C ASN A 697 -17.60 -16.33 16.40
N TYR A 698 -17.91 -15.53 15.38
CA TYR A 698 -17.79 -14.08 15.44
C TYR A 698 -18.81 -13.43 16.40
N ALA A 699 -19.98 -14.04 16.58
CA ALA A 699 -20.92 -13.64 17.62
C ALA A 699 -20.29 -13.78 19.02
N GLY A 700 -19.63 -14.92 19.29
CA GLY A 700 -18.91 -15.15 20.55
C GLY A 700 -17.82 -14.13 20.81
N GLU A 701 -17.00 -13.82 19.80
CA GLU A 701 -15.93 -12.81 19.91
C GLU A 701 -16.48 -11.39 20.14
N CYS A 702 -17.52 -10.98 19.41
CA CYS A 702 -18.15 -9.69 19.64
C CYS A 702 -18.80 -9.62 21.03
N ILE A 703 -19.44 -10.69 21.50
CA ILE A 703 -20.01 -10.75 22.85
C ILE A 703 -18.90 -10.60 23.90
N HIS A 704 -17.77 -11.27 23.71
CA HIS A 704 -16.62 -11.16 24.60
C HIS A 704 -16.06 -9.73 24.63
N LEU A 705 -15.83 -9.10 23.48
CA LEU A 705 -15.33 -7.73 23.41
C LEU A 705 -16.32 -6.71 24.01
N VAL A 706 -17.63 -6.87 23.79
CA VAL A 706 -18.66 -6.04 24.42
C VAL A 706 -18.67 -6.23 25.94
N ALA A 707 -18.55 -7.48 26.42
CA ALA A 707 -18.45 -7.76 27.85
C ALA A 707 -17.22 -7.11 28.48
N CYS A 708 -16.08 -7.14 27.78
CA CYS A 708 -14.87 -6.46 28.18
C CYS A 708 -15.07 -4.95 28.29
N LEU A 709 -15.60 -4.31 27.24
CA LEU A 709 -15.83 -2.86 27.21
C LEU A 709 -16.91 -2.39 28.19
N ALA A 710 -17.88 -3.23 28.52
CA ALA A 710 -18.99 -2.88 29.41
C ALA A 710 -18.65 -3.08 30.89
N ARG A 711 -17.94 -4.17 31.24
CA ARG A 711 -17.79 -4.60 32.65
C ARG A 711 -16.40 -5.09 33.04
N MET A 712 -15.71 -5.85 32.19
CA MET A 712 -14.48 -6.54 32.63
C MET A 712 -13.23 -5.65 32.58
N TRP A 713 -13.14 -4.71 31.64
CA TRP A 713 -12.04 -3.76 31.58
C TRP A 713 -12.36 -2.53 32.43
N LYS A 714 -11.49 -2.24 33.40
CA LYS A 714 -11.54 -1.00 34.17
C LYS A 714 -11.22 0.20 33.27
N PRO A 715 -11.53 1.44 33.70
CA PRO A 715 -11.37 2.62 32.87
C PRO A 715 -9.99 2.75 32.23
N GLU A 716 -8.92 2.33 32.91
CA GLU A 716 -7.56 2.42 32.41
C GLU A 716 -7.32 1.53 31.19
N PHE A 717 -7.78 0.27 31.22
CA PHE A 717 -7.61 -0.66 30.09
C PHE A 717 -8.58 -0.33 28.95
N LYS A 718 -9.82 0.04 29.29
CA LYS A 718 -10.81 0.49 28.30
C LYS A 718 -10.33 1.72 27.54
N GLN A 719 -9.77 2.72 28.24
CA GLN A 719 -9.24 3.91 27.60
C GLN A 719 -8.05 3.58 26.70
N ALA A 720 -7.14 2.71 27.17
CA ALA A 720 -6.04 2.25 26.32
C ALA A 720 -6.55 1.55 25.05
N TRP A 721 -7.60 0.74 25.12
CA TRP A 721 -8.19 0.17 23.91
C TRP A 721 -8.79 1.27 23.00
N LEU A 722 -9.55 2.23 23.54
CA LEU A 722 -10.12 3.34 22.77
C LEU A 722 -9.06 4.23 22.12
N ASP A 723 -7.90 4.38 22.75
CA ASP A 723 -6.81 5.21 22.24
C ASP A 723 -6.02 4.54 21.10
N TYR A 724 -6.02 3.20 21.02
CA TYR A 724 -5.12 2.43 20.14
C TYR A 724 -5.78 1.32 19.31
N CYS A 725 -7.10 1.10 19.40
CA CYS A 725 -7.78 0.06 18.62
C CYS A 725 -7.71 0.29 17.09
N LEU A 726 -7.38 1.52 16.67
CA LEU A 726 -7.08 1.88 15.28
C LEU A 726 -5.70 2.52 15.19
N ILE A 727 -5.05 2.35 14.05
CA ILE A 727 -3.70 2.83 13.77
C ILE A 727 -3.67 3.68 12.49
N ASN A 728 -2.80 4.68 12.45
CA ASN A 728 -2.53 5.46 11.24
C ASN A 728 -1.13 5.14 10.70
N PRO A 729 -1.00 4.35 9.62
CA PRO A 729 0.29 3.93 9.11
C PRO A 729 1.10 5.07 8.43
N ASN A 730 0.44 6.14 7.98
CA ASN A 730 1.05 7.12 7.06
C ASN A 730 0.90 8.60 7.48
N SER A 731 0.42 8.90 8.69
CA SER A 731 0.24 10.26 9.21
C SER A 731 -0.66 11.19 8.41
N ARG A 732 -1.44 10.69 7.44
CA ARG A 732 -2.41 11.55 6.76
C ARG A 732 -3.74 11.51 7.50
N PRO A 733 -4.50 12.62 7.50
CA PRO A 733 -5.87 12.59 7.99
C PRO A 733 -6.70 11.52 7.26
N ASP A 734 -7.66 10.93 7.98
CA ASP A 734 -8.69 10.03 7.43
C ASP A 734 -8.16 8.78 6.70
N ILE A 735 -7.05 8.21 7.16
CA ILE A 735 -6.53 6.91 6.71
C ILE A 735 -6.16 6.01 7.89
N TYR A 736 -6.95 6.07 8.95
CA TYR A 736 -6.87 5.13 10.04
C TYR A 736 -7.39 3.75 9.60
N CYS A 737 -6.88 2.69 10.20
CA CYS A 737 -7.36 1.33 10.01
C CYS A 737 -7.26 0.52 11.29
N ALA A 738 -8.02 -0.57 11.36
CA ALA A 738 -7.82 -1.59 12.39
C ALA A 738 -6.39 -2.15 12.34
N ILE A 739 -5.86 -2.54 13.50
CA ILE A 739 -4.49 -3.03 13.63
C ILE A 739 -4.25 -4.30 12.81
N ASP A 740 -5.17 -5.27 12.85
CA ASP A 740 -5.08 -6.54 12.13
C ASP A 740 -5.11 -6.35 10.60
N ARG A 741 -5.73 -5.26 10.10
CA ARG A 741 -5.67 -4.90 8.67
C ARG A 741 -4.25 -4.56 8.19
N HIS A 742 -3.39 -4.08 9.07
CA HIS A 742 -2.02 -3.77 8.68
C HIS A 742 -1.22 -5.03 8.36
N GLY A 743 -1.44 -6.12 9.10
CA GLY A 743 -0.88 -7.44 8.80
C GLY A 743 -1.18 -7.85 7.36
N GLU A 744 -2.45 -7.76 6.96
CA GLU A 744 -2.95 -8.09 5.60
C GLU A 744 -2.37 -7.23 4.47
N THR A 745 -1.80 -6.07 4.78
CA THR A 745 -1.20 -5.17 3.76
C THR A 745 0.32 -5.35 3.66
N VAL A 746 0.94 -5.84 4.73
CA VAL A 746 2.39 -6.02 4.85
C VAL A 746 2.82 -7.43 4.42
N ILE A 747 1.92 -8.41 4.59
CA ILE A 747 2.02 -9.78 4.09
C ILE A 747 1.66 -9.80 2.59
#